data_AF-A0A3A6MU92-F1
#
_entry.id   AF-A0A3A6MU92-F1
#
_cell.length_a   1.000
_cell.length_b   1.000
_cell.length_c   1.000
_cell.angle_alpha   90.00
_cell.angle_beta   90.00
_cell.angle_gamma   90.00
#
_symmetry.space_group_name_H-M   'P 1'
#
loop_
_entity.id
_entity.type
_entity.pdbx_description
1 polymer ?
#
loop_
_entity_poly.entity_id
_entity_poly.type
_entity_poly.pdbx_seq_one_letter_code
_entity_poly.pdbx_strand_id
1 'polypeptide(L)'
;MRKGRNKASKNSGPERRGQKMLARNLAALAKVNPNLAAWIQSEPGADWVESIRSNNGSPNLLIHDGSRKTAAYDLEDPWIKPKAEAEAHPTPQDAATIAVGFGLGYLVRIVLRKMERGHRVIVIEPAAEIIRRALAQYDYRRHLLDWSLMISAPGKEEIAYHLGLAETLNVVNQWNLIIEGYTKAKRGVYEELTRYTTEALNQMACNTGTVVGAGLQLAKNDVQGLPYVIRHRGVAELEGLFAHAPAITVSTGPSLAKNIHVLREVQGRAVIVAVAQALRPLLAYGVKPDFICTVDFGEVNWSHLDGLTDGDVPLVCLNRTYTRLLKEYRGPKFIVATPVPGLEDSVSGLLAGKGFLEQGGSVAHTALALARHLGCDPIIMIGQDLALTDRSHFDQADTAGSVEVRPDGEIRWRVDDPRSHLTAYPDGHSMGHVVRTPGYFGEPVLTNVGLASFLTVFETMIANTRATIFNATEGGAKIRGAKQMTLRQAVEKYCQRPIDRDQLEPLLTPAPDGDQLAKRAVEVLERELKTLEEIRKNARLGLATCRGLERQARQAGRPGLKTLLDKNYQFAMAAQQAAARMPLINVSMVGANRAIASRAFKTRGKFSTAEIVRNQDDLLTRTTRCRVALSAAKTAVETLRGDYETSLGLLKDYRARGVEALAPPNQAPVDLSDAEKYLERGNFAHPLLDAQRALRENPEDQRAAEVLAKATEARDRAIDEALRREKEESPETIKKIRYNELIEEAQRLGRDEKDFAAALKKLQEAVGLYPERIEARWGLATALQYVERNEESAVEYRRLVEVNPEAHAFRYELGLVLLKTGDVEGGLTEIGAAMAKTDQYDHFLPRLGDLKAGLGRIEEGLKAYVIYLAANPADYQAWAAYGDWLKKVGRENDAGAAMRKARAIKPTVNLKAVS
;
A
#
# COMPACT_ATOMS: atom_id res chain seq x y z
N MET A 1 16.24 -41.93 -65.93
CA MET A 1 15.87 -40.86 -64.97
C MET A 1 16.10 -41.35 -63.54
N ARG A 2 17.03 -40.74 -62.80
CA ARG A 2 17.17 -40.87 -61.33
C ARG A 2 16.68 -39.54 -60.73
N LYS A 3 15.68 -39.56 -59.85
CA LYS A 3 15.28 -38.38 -59.05
C LYS A 3 15.78 -38.53 -57.61
N GLY A 4 16.38 -37.45 -57.12
CA GLY A 4 17.21 -37.38 -55.92
C GLY A 4 16.46 -37.43 -54.59
N ARG A 5 17.18 -37.94 -53.59
CA ARG A 5 16.89 -37.80 -52.17
C ARG A 5 17.28 -36.40 -51.71
N ASN A 6 16.29 -35.60 -51.31
CA ASN A 6 16.53 -34.37 -50.56
C ASN A 6 16.72 -34.73 -49.07
N LYS A 7 17.88 -34.38 -48.51
CA LYS A 7 18.19 -34.48 -47.08
C LYS A 7 17.37 -33.42 -46.33
N ALA A 8 16.33 -33.85 -45.61
CA ALA A 8 15.72 -33.03 -44.57
C ALA A 8 16.66 -32.95 -43.36
N SER A 9 17.01 -31.73 -43.00
CA SER A 9 17.83 -31.32 -41.86
C SER A 9 17.30 -31.89 -40.53
N LYS A 10 18.19 -32.52 -39.75
CA LYS A 10 17.98 -32.97 -38.37
C LYS A 10 18.08 -31.76 -37.43
N ASN A 11 16.95 -31.19 -37.00
CA ASN A 11 16.91 -30.19 -35.93
C ASN A 11 15.71 -30.38 -34.98
N SER A 12 15.30 -31.62 -34.66
CA SER A 12 13.92 -31.89 -34.17
C SER A 12 13.77 -32.57 -32.79
N GLY A 13 14.81 -32.63 -31.94
CA GLY A 13 14.74 -33.33 -30.65
C GLY A 13 14.38 -32.45 -29.44
N PRO A 14 15.21 -31.44 -29.08
CA PRO A 14 15.04 -30.65 -27.85
C PRO A 14 13.92 -29.61 -27.91
N GLU A 15 13.81 -28.86 -29.02
CA GLU A 15 12.78 -27.81 -29.17
C GLU A 15 11.36 -28.38 -29.16
N ARG A 16 11.15 -29.50 -29.87
CA ARG A 16 9.87 -30.22 -29.89
C ARG A 16 9.48 -30.74 -28.50
N ARG A 17 10.47 -31.13 -27.68
CA ARG A 17 10.26 -31.56 -26.29
C ARG A 17 9.87 -30.37 -25.39
N GLY A 18 10.51 -29.23 -25.55
CA GLY A 18 10.19 -27.99 -24.83
C GLY A 18 8.78 -27.48 -25.14
N GLN A 19 8.40 -27.42 -26.42
CA GLN A 19 7.04 -27.03 -26.84
C GLN A 19 5.96 -27.95 -26.26
N LYS A 20 6.20 -29.27 -26.26
CA LYS A 20 5.29 -30.24 -25.65
C LYS A 20 5.17 -30.05 -24.13
N MET A 21 6.26 -29.67 -23.45
CA MET A 21 6.22 -29.39 -22.01
C MET A 21 5.43 -28.11 -21.71
N LEU A 22 5.69 -27.04 -22.45
CA LEU A 22 4.96 -25.78 -22.33
C LEU A 22 3.46 -25.97 -22.46
N ALA A 23 3.01 -26.66 -23.52
CA ALA A 23 1.59 -26.93 -23.75
C ALA A 23 0.93 -27.68 -22.58
N ARG A 24 1.66 -28.63 -21.97
CA ARG A 24 1.17 -29.41 -20.83
C ARG A 24 1.04 -28.58 -19.55
N ASN A 25 2.00 -27.69 -19.28
CA ASN A 25 1.93 -26.78 -18.14
C ASN A 25 0.84 -25.73 -18.32
N LEU A 26 0.71 -25.13 -19.52
CA LEU A 26 -0.35 -24.18 -19.82
C LEU A 26 -1.74 -24.81 -19.70
N ALA A 27 -1.92 -26.06 -20.13
CA ALA A 27 -3.17 -26.78 -19.95
C ALA A 27 -3.51 -27.06 -18.47
N ALA A 28 -2.50 -27.22 -17.61
CA ALA A 28 -2.71 -27.33 -16.17
C ALA A 28 -3.05 -25.96 -15.55
N LEU A 29 -2.33 -24.91 -15.96
CA LEU A 29 -2.59 -23.54 -15.51
C LEU A 29 -3.98 -23.06 -15.90
N ALA A 30 -4.43 -23.34 -17.13
CA ALA A 30 -5.75 -22.93 -17.62
C ALA A 30 -6.93 -23.51 -16.81
N LYS A 31 -6.71 -24.62 -16.08
CA LYS A 31 -7.73 -25.20 -15.18
C LYS A 31 -7.89 -24.43 -13.87
N VAL A 32 -6.88 -23.69 -13.45
CA VAL A 32 -6.86 -22.95 -12.18
C VAL A 32 -6.90 -21.44 -12.38
N ASN A 33 -6.32 -20.94 -13.49
CA ASN A 33 -6.31 -19.54 -13.88
C ASN A 33 -6.32 -19.43 -15.43
N PRO A 34 -7.52 -19.45 -16.05
CA PRO A 34 -7.65 -19.39 -17.52
C PRO A 34 -7.17 -18.07 -18.11
N ASN A 35 -7.41 -16.95 -17.43
CA ASN A 35 -7.01 -15.61 -17.90
C ASN A 35 -5.49 -15.48 -17.97
N LEU A 36 -4.78 -15.92 -16.94
CA LEU A 36 -3.32 -15.91 -16.93
C LEU A 36 -2.74 -16.83 -18.02
N ALA A 37 -3.32 -18.01 -18.22
CA ALA A 37 -2.88 -18.92 -19.28
C ALA A 37 -3.06 -18.29 -20.68
N ALA A 38 -4.18 -17.59 -20.91
CA ALA A 38 -4.45 -16.87 -22.15
C ALA A 38 -3.48 -15.70 -22.35
N TRP A 39 -3.20 -14.92 -21.30
CA TRP A 39 -2.20 -13.86 -21.33
C TRP A 39 -0.80 -14.40 -21.67
N ILE A 40 -0.35 -15.45 -20.98
CA ILE A 40 0.95 -16.09 -21.28
C ILE A 40 1.03 -16.61 -22.71
N GLN A 41 -0.09 -16.98 -23.34
CA GLN A 41 -0.10 -17.44 -24.73
C GLN A 41 -0.08 -16.31 -25.75
N SER A 42 -0.80 -15.22 -25.47
CA SER A 42 -1.06 -14.15 -26.44
C SER A 42 -0.05 -13.01 -26.37
N GLU A 43 0.53 -12.75 -25.20
CA GLU A 43 1.42 -11.61 -24.98
C GLU A 43 2.71 -11.75 -25.83
N PRO A 44 3.13 -10.70 -26.55
CA PRO A 44 4.31 -10.73 -27.40
C PRO A 44 5.61 -11.05 -26.65
N GLY A 45 6.68 -11.30 -27.41
CA GLY A 45 8.02 -11.49 -26.86
C GLY A 45 8.55 -10.21 -26.21
N ALA A 46 9.38 -10.36 -25.19
CA ALA A 46 10.11 -9.26 -24.60
C ALA A 46 11.36 -9.00 -25.45
N ASP A 47 11.41 -7.87 -26.15
CA ASP A 47 12.53 -7.45 -27.00
C ASP A 47 13.86 -7.30 -26.24
N TRP A 48 13.79 -7.18 -24.92
CA TRP A 48 14.93 -7.09 -24.01
C TRP A 48 15.45 -8.44 -23.49
N VAL A 49 14.95 -9.57 -23.99
CA VAL A 49 15.37 -10.92 -23.57
C VAL A 49 15.94 -11.70 -24.76
N GLU A 50 17.18 -12.17 -24.61
CA GLU A 50 17.84 -13.03 -25.58
C GLU A 50 18.19 -14.39 -24.96
N SER A 51 18.08 -15.47 -25.73
CA SER A 51 18.46 -16.81 -25.29
C SER A 51 19.92 -17.08 -25.55
N ILE A 52 20.63 -17.49 -24.51
CA ILE A 52 22.02 -17.93 -24.59
C ILE A 52 22.16 -19.30 -23.91
N ARG A 53 23.37 -19.85 -23.90
CA ARG A 53 23.73 -21.03 -23.10
C ARG A 53 24.92 -20.69 -22.23
N SER A 54 24.92 -21.23 -21.01
CA SER A 54 26.12 -21.27 -20.18
C SER A 54 27.14 -22.26 -20.77
N ASN A 55 28.40 -22.17 -20.34
CA ASN A 55 29.51 -22.99 -20.82
C ASN A 55 29.28 -24.48 -20.56
N ASN A 56 28.56 -24.83 -19.49
CA ASN A 56 28.13 -26.20 -19.23
C ASN A 56 26.96 -26.69 -20.14
N GLY A 57 26.54 -25.89 -21.12
CA GLY A 57 25.48 -26.19 -22.07
C GLY A 57 24.06 -25.93 -21.56
N SER A 58 23.89 -25.52 -20.30
CA SER A 58 22.56 -25.22 -19.73
C SER A 58 21.94 -23.96 -20.35
N PRO A 59 20.60 -23.89 -20.48
CA PRO A 59 19.91 -22.68 -20.91
C PRO A 59 20.24 -21.47 -20.03
N ASN A 60 20.41 -20.30 -20.62
CA ASN A 60 20.61 -19.05 -19.91
C ASN A 60 19.94 -17.90 -20.70
N LEU A 61 19.80 -16.74 -20.10
CA LEU A 61 19.23 -15.55 -20.72
C LEU A 61 20.24 -14.41 -20.70
N LEU A 62 20.19 -13.57 -21.72
CA LEU A 62 20.88 -12.29 -21.76
C LEU A 62 19.80 -11.21 -21.70
N ILE A 63 19.89 -10.36 -20.69
CA ILE A 63 18.95 -9.27 -20.41
C ILE A 63 19.55 -7.98 -20.97
N HIS A 64 18.75 -7.27 -21.77
CA HIS A 64 19.16 -6.04 -22.46
C HIS A 64 18.52 -4.83 -21.79
N ASP A 65 19.33 -3.87 -21.38
CA ASP A 65 18.87 -2.59 -20.86
C ASP A 65 19.60 -1.43 -21.54
N GLY A 66 18.94 -0.84 -22.54
CA GLY A 66 19.60 0.04 -23.49
C GLY A 66 20.74 -0.71 -24.21
N SER A 67 21.96 -0.17 -24.11
CA SER A 67 23.17 -0.82 -24.66
C SER A 67 23.77 -1.88 -23.73
N ARG A 68 23.35 -1.96 -22.46
CA ARG A 68 23.91 -2.89 -21.47
C ARG A 68 23.32 -4.27 -21.67
N LYS A 69 24.18 -5.28 -21.74
CA LYS A 69 23.80 -6.70 -21.79
C LYS A 69 24.30 -7.41 -20.55
N THR A 70 23.42 -8.06 -19.80
CA THR A 70 23.76 -8.76 -18.56
C THR A 70 23.22 -10.18 -18.62
N ALA A 71 24.08 -11.18 -18.38
CA ALA A 71 23.62 -12.56 -18.28
C ALA A 71 22.74 -12.72 -17.04
N ALA A 72 21.58 -13.36 -17.20
CA ALA A 72 20.62 -13.55 -16.12
C ALA A 72 21.18 -14.47 -15.03
N TYR A 73 21.92 -15.49 -15.45
CA TYR A 73 22.58 -16.45 -14.58
C TYR A 73 24.07 -16.54 -14.88
N ASP A 74 24.79 -17.19 -13.97
CA ASP A 74 26.22 -17.45 -14.11
C ASP A 74 26.53 -18.17 -15.45
N LEU A 75 27.57 -17.68 -16.13
CA LEU A 75 27.95 -18.15 -17.46
C LEU A 75 28.63 -19.53 -17.42
N GLU A 76 29.19 -19.95 -16.29
CA GLU A 76 29.73 -21.31 -16.15
C GLU A 76 28.63 -22.29 -15.77
N ASP A 77 27.90 -21.98 -14.68
CA ASP A 77 26.80 -22.82 -14.19
C ASP A 77 25.62 -22.00 -13.66
N PRO A 78 24.48 -21.97 -14.38
CA PRO A 78 23.37 -21.08 -14.02
C PRO A 78 22.69 -21.45 -12.69
N TRP A 79 23.03 -22.61 -12.11
CA TRP A 79 22.49 -23.06 -10.82
C TRP A 79 23.19 -22.46 -9.60
N ILE A 80 24.38 -21.86 -9.74
CA ILE A 80 25.19 -21.38 -8.59
C ILE A 80 24.41 -20.38 -7.73
N LYS A 81 23.97 -19.26 -8.34
CA LYS A 81 23.25 -18.21 -7.60
C LYS A 81 21.89 -18.69 -7.07
N PRO A 82 21.04 -19.38 -7.85
CA PRO A 82 19.77 -19.93 -7.34
C PRO A 82 19.92 -20.91 -6.19
N LYS A 83 21.00 -21.72 -6.14
CA LYS A 83 21.27 -22.63 -5.02
C LYS A 83 21.61 -21.86 -3.74
N ALA A 84 22.53 -20.90 -3.82
CA ALA A 84 22.90 -20.07 -2.67
C ALA A 84 21.69 -19.30 -2.12
N GLU A 85 20.89 -18.71 -3.01
CA GLU A 85 19.69 -17.96 -2.64
C GLU A 85 18.64 -18.86 -1.97
N ALA A 86 18.42 -20.06 -2.52
CA ALA A 86 17.55 -21.03 -1.89
C ALA A 86 18.11 -21.44 -0.52
N GLU A 87 19.39 -21.75 -0.36
CA GLU A 87 19.99 -22.18 0.91
C GLU A 87 19.86 -21.13 2.02
N ALA A 88 20.00 -19.85 1.68
CA ALA A 88 19.82 -18.74 2.61
C ALA A 88 18.38 -18.58 3.14
N HIS A 89 17.38 -19.12 2.41
CA HIS A 89 15.96 -18.93 2.71
C HIS A 89 15.27 -20.24 3.13
N PRO A 90 14.90 -20.41 4.42
CA PRO A 90 14.15 -21.55 4.89
C PRO A 90 12.77 -21.64 4.24
N THR A 91 12.33 -22.86 3.90
CA THR A 91 11.04 -23.11 3.24
C THR A 91 10.13 -24.00 4.09
N PRO A 92 9.71 -23.53 5.29
CA PRO A 92 8.93 -24.34 6.22
C PRO A 92 7.49 -24.54 5.72
N GLN A 93 6.82 -25.55 6.26
CA GLN A 93 5.41 -25.80 6.00
C GLN A 93 4.60 -24.55 6.40
N ASP A 94 3.51 -24.25 5.68
CA ASP A 94 2.60 -23.14 5.96
C ASP A 94 3.21 -21.73 5.80
N ALA A 95 4.33 -21.60 5.10
CA ALA A 95 4.95 -20.32 4.73
C ALA A 95 4.95 -20.13 3.20
N ALA A 96 5.42 -19.00 2.69
CA ALA A 96 5.70 -18.86 1.26
C ALA A 96 7.05 -18.26 0.91
N THR A 97 7.47 -18.55 -0.31
CA THR A 97 8.55 -17.85 -0.99
C THR A 97 7.93 -17.00 -2.09
N ILE A 98 8.16 -15.70 -2.03
CA ILE A 98 7.72 -14.72 -3.04
C ILE A 98 8.94 -14.40 -3.89
N ALA A 99 8.94 -14.86 -5.14
CA ALA A 99 10.01 -14.64 -6.08
C ALA A 99 9.61 -13.53 -7.06
N VAL A 100 10.27 -12.37 -6.97
CA VAL A 100 10.19 -11.33 -7.99
C VAL A 100 11.15 -11.74 -9.11
N GLY A 101 10.57 -12.19 -10.22
CA GLY A 101 11.22 -12.84 -11.35
C GLY A 101 11.07 -14.36 -11.32
N PHE A 102 10.57 -14.96 -12.41
CA PHE A 102 10.57 -16.42 -12.62
C PHE A 102 11.90 -16.89 -13.22
N GLY A 103 12.41 -16.09 -14.15
CA GLY A 103 13.56 -16.41 -14.97
C GLY A 103 13.37 -17.74 -15.70
N LEU A 104 14.39 -18.59 -15.71
CA LEU A 104 14.29 -19.92 -16.31
C LEU A 104 13.77 -21.01 -15.34
N GLY A 105 13.29 -20.60 -14.16
CA GLY A 105 12.71 -21.50 -13.16
C GLY A 105 13.71 -22.25 -12.29
N TYR A 106 15.01 -21.88 -12.32
CA TYR A 106 16.06 -22.52 -11.53
C TYR A 106 15.82 -22.44 -10.02
N LEU A 107 15.62 -21.22 -9.49
CA LEU A 107 15.34 -20.99 -8.06
C LEU A 107 14.04 -21.71 -7.63
N VAL A 108 12.96 -21.46 -8.36
CA VAL A 108 11.63 -22.03 -8.09
C VAL A 108 11.69 -23.55 -8.05
N ARG A 109 12.43 -24.19 -8.96
CA ARG A 109 12.59 -25.65 -8.98
C ARG A 109 13.35 -26.18 -7.78
N ILE A 110 14.36 -25.46 -7.28
CA ILE A 110 15.07 -25.86 -6.05
C ILE A 110 14.12 -25.75 -4.87
N VAL A 111 13.42 -24.63 -4.72
CA VAL A 111 12.44 -24.37 -3.66
C VAL A 111 11.36 -25.46 -3.65
N LEU A 112 10.71 -25.74 -4.77
CA LEU A 112 9.64 -26.76 -4.86
C LEU A 112 10.09 -28.18 -4.49
N ARG A 113 11.38 -28.50 -4.64
CA ARG A 113 11.94 -29.81 -4.28
C ARG A 113 12.28 -29.94 -2.79
N LYS A 114 12.75 -28.85 -2.18
CA LYS A 114 13.21 -28.84 -0.78
C LYS A 114 12.11 -28.43 0.20
N MET A 115 11.07 -27.75 -0.27
CA MET A 115 10.05 -27.18 0.58
C MET A 115 9.30 -28.25 1.37
N GLU A 116 8.91 -27.91 2.60
CA GLU A 116 8.02 -28.80 3.35
C GLU A 116 6.62 -28.78 2.73
N ARG A 117 5.88 -29.89 2.89
CA ARG A 117 4.50 -29.98 2.41
C ARG A 117 3.65 -28.87 3.03
N GLY A 118 2.97 -28.08 2.19
CA GLY A 118 2.15 -26.94 2.63
C GLY A 118 2.80 -25.57 2.41
N HIS A 119 4.11 -25.52 2.12
CA HIS A 119 4.76 -24.29 1.66
C HIS A 119 4.24 -23.88 0.27
N ARG A 120 4.19 -22.58 -0.01
CA ARG A 120 3.74 -22.01 -1.29
C ARG A 120 4.87 -21.24 -1.97
N VAL A 121 4.90 -21.24 -3.29
CA VAL A 121 5.80 -20.40 -4.08
C VAL A 121 4.97 -19.48 -4.96
N ILE A 122 5.14 -18.18 -4.81
CA ILE A 122 4.45 -17.16 -5.59
C ILE A 122 5.49 -16.46 -6.44
N VAL A 123 5.29 -16.49 -7.76
CA VAL A 123 6.23 -15.93 -8.72
C VAL A 123 5.58 -14.74 -9.41
N ILE A 124 6.28 -13.61 -9.45
CA ILE A 124 5.84 -12.38 -10.10
C ILE A 124 6.77 -12.13 -11.28
N GLU A 125 6.27 -12.28 -12.51
CA GLU A 125 7.10 -12.19 -13.72
C GLU A 125 6.45 -11.28 -14.77
N PRO A 126 7.08 -10.15 -15.12
CA PRO A 126 6.52 -9.21 -16.09
C PRO A 126 6.50 -9.75 -17.51
N ALA A 127 7.47 -10.58 -17.90
CA ALA A 127 7.58 -11.05 -19.27
C ALA A 127 6.92 -12.42 -19.44
N ALA A 128 5.77 -12.46 -20.11
CA ALA A 128 5.13 -13.70 -20.52
C ALA A 128 6.09 -14.64 -21.28
N GLU A 129 7.03 -14.08 -22.06
CA GLU A 129 8.08 -14.85 -22.72
C GLU A 129 8.99 -15.61 -21.74
N ILE A 130 9.41 -14.98 -20.65
CA ILE A 130 10.22 -15.63 -19.61
C ILE A 130 9.41 -16.76 -18.96
N ILE A 131 8.12 -16.54 -18.68
CA ILE A 131 7.22 -17.58 -18.16
C ILE A 131 7.12 -18.76 -19.13
N ARG A 132 6.88 -18.51 -20.43
CA ARG A 132 6.82 -19.56 -21.46
C ARG A 132 8.12 -20.37 -21.48
N ARG A 133 9.26 -19.71 -21.35
CA ARG A 133 10.59 -20.36 -21.34
C ARG A 133 10.78 -21.22 -20.09
N ALA A 134 10.42 -20.75 -18.90
CA ALA A 134 10.47 -21.53 -17.67
C ALA A 134 9.54 -22.77 -17.76
N LEU A 135 8.29 -22.57 -18.18
CA LEU A 135 7.31 -23.64 -18.34
C LEU A 135 7.67 -24.64 -19.46
N ALA A 136 8.54 -24.28 -20.41
CA ALA A 136 9.05 -25.21 -21.41
C ALA A 136 10.16 -26.14 -20.86
N GLN A 137 10.84 -25.76 -19.78
CA GLN A 137 11.99 -26.53 -19.27
C GLN A 137 11.59 -27.68 -18.33
N TYR A 138 10.59 -27.47 -17.48
CA TYR A 138 10.28 -28.38 -16.38
C TYR A 138 8.79 -28.67 -16.27
N ASP A 139 8.44 -29.81 -15.68
CA ASP A 139 7.04 -30.20 -15.45
C ASP A 139 6.54 -29.60 -14.13
N TYR A 140 5.68 -28.58 -14.21
CA TYR A 140 5.09 -27.88 -13.07
C TYR A 140 3.64 -28.25 -12.83
N ARG A 141 3.02 -29.10 -13.68
CA ARG A 141 1.57 -29.37 -13.67
C ARG A 141 1.00 -29.67 -12.30
N ARG A 142 1.67 -30.55 -11.53
CA ARG A 142 1.23 -30.90 -10.17
C ARG A 142 1.19 -29.69 -9.26
N HIS A 143 2.25 -28.87 -9.28
CA HIS A 143 2.40 -27.70 -8.42
C HIS A 143 1.44 -26.58 -8.78
N LEU A 144 1.12 -26.43 -10.07
CA LEU A 144 0.11 -25.48 -10.54
C LEU A 144 -1.30 -25.92 -10.11
N LEU A 145 -1.62 -27.21 -10.22
CA LEU A 145 -2.95 -27.74 -9.87
C LEU A 145 -3.22 -27.79 -8.36
N ASP A 146 -2.19 -28.02 -7.54
CA ASP A 146 -2.30 -28.04 -6.07
C ASP A 146 -1.95 -26.69 -5.41
N TRP A 147 -1.80 -25.65 -6.22
CA TRP A 147 -1.48 -24.28 -5.84
C TRP A 147 -0.18 -24.13 -5.04
N SER A 148 0.71 -25.13 -5.03
CA SER A 148 2.04 -24.97 -4.42
C SER A 148 2.98 -24.10 -5.24
N LEU A 149 2.68 -23.90 -6.53
CA LEU A 149 3.25 -22.85 -7.38
C LEU A 149 2.13 -21.97 -7.93
N MET A 150 2.21 -20.67 -7.65
CA MET A 150 1.34 -19.62 -8.19
C MET A 150 2.19 -18.66 -9.00
N ILE A 151 1.65 -18.20 -10.13
CA ILE A 151 2.32 -17.24 -11.02
C ILE A 151 1.38 -16.03 -11.13
N SER A 152 1.93 -14.84 -11.00
CA SER A 152 1.21 -13.58 -11.14
C SER A 152 1.70 -12.81 -12.36
N ALA A 153 0.75 -12.22 -13.08
CA ALA A 153 1.01 -11.17 -14.06
C ALA A 153 1.54 -9.89 -13.36
N PRO A 154 2.14 -8.92 -14.10
CA PRO A 154 2.80 -7.76 -13.51
C PRO A 154 1.87 -6.68 -12.92
N GLY A 155 0.56 -6.75 -13.13
CA GLY A 155 -0.35 -5.73 -12.65
C GLY A 155 -0.48 -5.73 -11.11
N LYS A 156 -0.73 -4.54 -10.56
CA LYS A 156 -0.82 -4.31 -9.10
C LYS A 156 -1.92 -5.16 -8.48
N GLU A 157 -3.09 -5.21 -9.13
CA GLU A 157 -4.25 -5.97 -8.70
C GLU A 157 -4.00 -7.47 -8.76
N GLU A 158 -3.36 -7.97 -9.82
CA GLU A 158 -3.01 -9.38 -9.96
C GLU A 158 -2.02 -9.83 -8.88
N ILE A 159 -1.01 -9.00 -8.58
CA ILE A 159 -0.05 -9.27 -7.51
C ILE A 159 -0.78 -9.34 -6.16
N ALA A 160 -1.59 -8.34 -5.83
CA ALA A 160 -2.35 -8.31 -4.59
C ALA A 160 -3.29 -9.53 -4.46
N TYR A 161 -3.96 -9.92 -5.55
CA TYR A 161 -4.84 -11.09 -5.60
C TYR A 161 -4.10 -12.39 -5.30
N HIS A 162 -2.96 -12.66 -5.97
CA HIS A 162 -2.22 -13.91 -5.77
C HIS A 162 -1.58 -14.00 -4.38
N LEU A 163 -1.12 -12.87 -3.84
CA LEU A 163 -0.66 -12.80 -2.45
C LEU A 163 -1.81 -13.04 -1.47
N GLY A 164 -2.98 -12.47 -1.72
CA GLY A 164 -4.19 -12.66 -0.90
C GLY A 164 -4.75 -14.09 -0.90
N LEU A 165 -4.69 -14.79 -2.04
CA LEU A 165 -5.13 -16.18 -2.19
C LEU A 165 -4.34 -17.18 -1.33
N ALA A 166 -3.12 -16.83 -0.93
CA ALA A 166 -2.33 -17.66 -0.04
C ALA A 166 -2.80 -17.46 1.42
N GLU A 167 -3.99 -17.96 1.75
CA GLU A 167 -4.66 -17.79 3.05
C GLU A 167 -3.72 -18.03 4.26
N THR A 168 -2.83 -19.01 4.14
CA THR A 168 -1.84 -19.32 5.19
C THR A 168 -0.87 -18.15 5.43
N LEU A 169 -0.43 -17.44 4.38
CA LEU A 169 0.40 -16.24 4.49
C LEU A 169 -0.26 -15.17 5.35
N ASN A 170 -1.56 -14.95 5.16
CA ASN A 170 -2.32 -13.99 5.96
C ASN A 170 -2.34 -14.38 7.44
N VAL A 171 -2.36 -15.67 7.78
CA VAL A 171 -2.44 -16.11 9.19
C VAL A 171 -1.06 -16.16 9.86
N VAL A 172 -0.04 -16.66 9.15
CA VAL A 172 1.28 -16.90 9.77
C VAL A 172 2.21 -15.70 9.67
N ASN A 173 2.01 -14.82 8.67
CA ASN A 173 2.92 -13.74 8.28
C ASN A 173 4.39 -14.21 8.21
N GLN A 174 4.61 -15.40 7.61
CA GLN A 174 5.93 -15.96 7.37
C GLN A 174 6.14 -16.14 5.88
N TRP A 175 6.89 -15.22 5.28
CA TRP A 175 7.25 -15.24 3.88
C TRP A 175 8.69 -14.77 3.68
N ASN A 176 9.34 -15.28 2.64
CA ASN A 176 10.61 -14.77 2.16
C ASN A 176 10.37 -14.02 0.86
N LEU A 177 10.86 -12.78 0.75
CA LEU A 177 10.90 -12.06 -0.52
C LEU A 177 12.28 -12.24 -1.14
N ILE A 178 12.32 -12.87 -2.31
CA ILE A 178 13.55 -13.09 -3.08
C ILE A 178 13.43 -12.32 -4.40
N ILE A 179 14.41 -11.45 -4.66
CA ILE A 179 14.52 -10.71 -5.91
C ILE A 179 15.59 -11.40 -6.77
N GLU A 180 15.17 -12.07 -7.84
CA GLU A 180 16.08 -12.83 -8.71
C GLU A 180 17.18 -11.92 -9.29
N GLY A 181 18.42 -12.40 -9.38
CA GLY A 181 19.57 -11.54 -9.66
C GLY A 181 19.48 -10.77 -10.98
N TYR A 182 18.83 -11.36 -12.00
CA TYR A 182 18.65 -10.74 -13.31
C TYR A 182 17.61 -9.63 -13.34
N THR A 183 16.70 -9.59 -12.36
CA THR A 183 15.70 -8.50 -12.26
C THR A 183 16.38 -7.15 -12.02
N LYS A 184 17.52 -7.15 -11.32
CA LYS A 184 18.37 -5.98 -11.11
C LYS A 184 18.97 -5.45 -12.43
N ALA A 185 19.08 -6.30 -13.45
CA ALA A 185 19.61 -5.91 -14.76
C ALA A 185 18.57 -5.17 -15.63
N LYS A 186 17.27 -5.29 -15.33
CA LYS A 186 16.19 -4.57 -16.01
C LYS A 186 15.40 -3.71 -15.02
N ARG A 187 16.14 -2.83 -14.34
CA ARG A 187 15.70 -2.10 -13.14
C ARG A 187 14.35 -1.39 -13.35
N GLY A 188 14.17 -0.67 -14.45
CA GLY A 188 12.94 0.09 -14.72
C GLY A 188 11.66 -0.76 -14.74
N VAL A 189 11.72 -2.04 -15.15
CA VAL A 189 10.56 -2.94 -15.17
C VAL A 189 10.29 -3.53 -13.79
N TYR A 190 11.34 -3.93 -13.07
CA TYR A 190 11.20 -4.67 -11.80
C TYR A 190 11.09 -3.78 -10.56
N GLU A 191 11.47 -2.50 -10.64
CA GLU A 191 11.26 -1.53 -9.55
C GLU A 191 9.77 -1.37 -9.22
N GLU A 192 8.95 -1.24 -10.25
CA GLU A 192 7.51 -1.11 -10.12
C GLU A 192 6.87 -2.35 -9.49
N LEU A 193 7.28 -3.55 -9.92
CA LEU A 193 6.80 -4.82 -9.35
C LEU A 193 7.22 -5.01 -7.91
N THR A 194 8.47 -4.66 -7.59
CA THR A 194 8.99 -4.74 -6.21
C THR A 194 8.18 -3.82 -5.32
N ARG A 195 7.90 -2.59 -5.78
CA ARG A 195 7.03 -1.64 -5.09
C ARG A 195 5.62 -2.21 -4.86
N TYR A 196 4.94 -2.70 -5.91
CA TYR A 196 3.61 -3.31 -5.77
C TYR A 196 3.59 -4.51 -4.83
N THR A 197 4.62 -5.35 -4.90
CA THR A 197 4.78 -6.51 -4.01
C THR A 197 4.94 -6.06 -2.55
N THR A 198 5.81 -5.08 -2.29
CA THR A 198 6.02 -4.55 -0.94
C THR A 198 4.78 -3.83 -0.40
N GLU A 199 4.09 -3.04 -1.23
CA GLU A 199 2.81 -2.39 -0.88
C GLU A 199 1.78 -3.45 -0.45
N ALA A 200 1.57 -4.49 -1.26
CA ALA A 200 0.63 -5.56 -0.96
C ALA A 200 1.01 -6.36 0.30
N LEU A 201 2.30 -6.66 0.50
CA LEU A 201 2.77 -7.36 1.70
C LEU A 201 2.61 -6.53 2.97
N ASN A 202 2.87 -5.22 2.89
CA ASN A 202 2.62 -4.31 4.01
C ASN A 202 1.13 -4.25 4.35
N GLN A 203 0.26 -4.14 3.34
CA GLN A 203 -1.19 -4.14 3.53
C GLN A 203 -1.67 -5.46 4.16
N MET A 204 -1.16 -6.60 3.70
CA MET A 204 -1.47 -7.90 4.30
C MET A 204 -1.01 -7.97 5.77
N ALA A 205 0.22 -7.52 6.06
CA ALA A 205 0.76 -7.51 7.42
C ALA A 205 -0.10 -6.64 8.37
N CYS A 206 -0.54 -5.47 7.91
CA CYS A 206 -1.47 -4.60 8.64
C CYS A 206 -2.82 -5.29 8.88
N ASN A 207 -3.43 -5.84 7.83
CA ASN A 207 -4.73 -6.53 7.93
C ASN A 207 -4.68 -7.70 8.90
N THR A 208 -3.62 -8.52 8.85
CA THR A 208 -3.40 -9.62 9.80
C THR A 208 -3.26 -9.11 11.23
N GLY A 209 -2.52 -8.02 11.45
CA GLY A 209 -2.40 -7.40 12.76
C GLY A 209 -3.76 -7.03 13.34
N THR A 210 -4.61 -6.37 12.55
CA THR A 210 -5.98 -6.02 12.93
C THR A 210 -6.83 -7.25 13.20
N VAL A 211 -6.82 -8.25 12.31
CA VAL A 211 -7.61 -9.47 12.47
C VAL A 211 -7.18 -10.26 13.72
N VAL A 212 -5.88 -10.39 13.98
CA VAL A 212 -5.36 -11.09 15.15
C VAL A 212 -5.61 -10.32 16.45
N GLY A 213 -5.43 -9.00 16.44
CA GLY A 213 -5.58 -8.14 17.62
C GLY A 213 -7.03 -7.80 17.97
N ALA A 214 -7.89 -7.64 16.95
CA ALA A 214 -9.25 -7.12 17.10
C ALA A 214 -10.35 -8.05 16.55
N GLY A 215 -10.02 -9.21 15.99
CA GLY A 215 -11.01 -10.10 15.36
C GLY A 215 -12.17 -10.50 16.29
N LEU A 216 -11.90 -10.70 17.58
CA LEU A 216 -12.94 -10.98 18.58
C LEU A 216 -13.85 -9.77 18.82
N GLN A 217 -13.31 -8.55 18.86
CA GLN A 217 -14.11 -7.33 19.03
C GLN A 217 -14.97 -7.06 17.79
N LEU A 218 -14.44 -7.27 16.59
CA LEU A 218 -15.20 -7.17 15.34
C LEU A 218 -16.38 -8.16 15.32
N ALA A 219 -16.14 -9.41 15.72
CA ALA A 219 -17.18 -10.42 15.85
C ALA A 219 -18.25 -10.04 16.89
N LYS A 220 -17.86 -9.43 18.01
CA LYS A 220 -18.81 -8.90 19.00
C LYS A 220 -19.68 -7.80 18.40
N ASN A 221 -19.07 -6.83 17.73
CA ASN A 221 -19.79 -5.71 17.13
C ASN A 221 -20.79 -6.18 16.07
N ASP A 222 -20.40 -7.15 15.23
CA ASP A 222 -21.31 -7.75 14.23
C ASP A 222 -22.59 -8.31 14.86
N VAL A 223 -22.45 -9.01 15.99
CA VAL A 223 -23.58 -9.69 16.65
C VAL A 223 -24.38 -8.70 17.48
N GLN A 224 -23.73 -7.96 18.38
CA GLN A 224 -24.38 -7.00 19.27
C GLN A 224 -25.00 -5.82 18.52
N GLY A 225 -24.39 -5.41 17.41
CA GLY A 225 -24.87 -4.35 16.54
C GLY A 225 -26.05 -4.77 15.66
N LEU A 226 -26.22 -6.08 15.40
CA LEU A 226 -27.20 -6.62 14.47
C LEU A 226 -28.64 -6.09 14.71
N PRO A 227 -29.17 -6.06 15.95
CA PRO A 227 -30.52 -5.53 16.21
C PRO A 227 -30.71 -4.07 15.79
N TYR A 228 -29.64 -3.28 15.83
CA TYR A 228 -29.66 -1.85 15.54
C TYR A 228 -29.47 -1.59 14.04
N VAL A 229 -28.54 -2.28 13.37
CA VAL A 229 -28.17 -1.99 11.97
C VAL A 229 -29.19 -2.45 10.93
N ILE A 230 -29.94 -3.53 11.19
CA ILE A 230 -30.85 -4.12 10.18
C ILE A 230 -31.96 -3.15 9.73
N ARG A 231 -32.30 -2.17 10.58
CA ARG A 231 -33.42 -1.23 10.39
C ARG A 231 -33.00 0.09 9.76
N HIS A 232 -31.70 0.26 9.55
CA HIS A 232 -31.12 1.42 8.91
C HIS A 232 -30.88 1.14 7.43
N ARG A 233 -31.02 2.17 6.60
CA ARG A 233 -30.86 2.05 5.15
C ARG A 233 -29.44 1.70 4.78
N GLY A 234 -29.27 1.17 3.59
CA GLY A 234 -27.96 0.83 3.05
C GLY A 234 -27.33 2.00 2.31
N VAL A 235 -26.00 2.03 2.24
CA VAL A 235 -25.30 2.94 1.32
C VAL A 235 -25.64 2.68 -0.14
N ALA A 236 -26.09 1.48 -0.51
CA ALA A 236 -26.57 1.18 -1.87
C ALA A 236 -27.68 2.16 -2.34
N GLU A 237 -28.47 2.70 -1.43
CA GLU A 237 -29.55 3.63 -1.75
C GLU A 237 -29.06 5.06 -1.98
N LEU A 238 -27.79 5.34 -1.68
CA LEU A 238 -27.14 6.63 -1.90
C LEU A 238 -26.45 6.71 -3.27
N GLU A 239 -26.41 5.63 -4.04
CA GLU A 239 -25.68 5.58 -5.31
C GLU A 239 -26.20 6.65 -6.30
N GLY A 240 -25.30 7.52 -6.75
CA GLY A 240 -25.60 8.57 -7.74
C GLY A 240 -26.52 9.69 -7.26
N LEU A 241 -26.85 9.76 -5.96
CA LEU A 241 -27.80 10.74 -5.40
C LEU A 241 -27.44 12.21 -5.70
N PHE A 242 -26.15 12.51 -5.80
CA PHE A 242 -25.62 13.84 -6.11
C PHE A 242 -24.74 13.81 -7.36
N ALA A 243 -25.19 13.07 -8.38
CA ALA A 243 -24.47 12.94 -9.64
C ALA A 243 -24.04 14.32 -10.20
N HIS A 244 -22.74 14.48 -10.47
CA HIS A 244 -22.11 15.70 -11.00
C HIS A 244 -22.14 16.93 -10.07
N ALA A 245 -22.60 16.79 -8.83
CA ALA A 245 -22.44 17.84 -7.83
C ALA A 245 -20.98 17.88 -7.33
N PRO A 246 -20.44 19.04 -6.97
CA PRO A 246 -19.16 19.09 -6.26
C PRO A 246 -19.32 18.51 -4.86
N ALA A 247 -18.34 17.73 -4.42
CA ALA A 247 -18.24 17.26 -3.04
C ALA A 247 -16.96 17.76 -2.37
N ILE A 248 -17.03 17.96 -1.07
CA ILE A 248 -15.89 18.29 -0.22
C ILE A 248 -15.78 17.20 0.86
N THR A 249 -14.71 16.43 0.81
CA THR A 249 -14.41 15.43 1.85
C THR A 249 -13.53 16.08 2.92
N VAL A 250 -14.00 16.06 4.16
CA VAL A 250 -13.37 16.75 5.29
C VAL A 250 -12.77 15.76 6.27
N SER A 251 -11.44 15.77 6.38
CA SER A 251 -10.67 14.98 7.34
C SER A 251 -10.11 15.89 8.46
N THR A 252 -9.54 15.32 9.52
CA THR A 252 -9.15 16.09 10.73
C THR A 252 -7.71 16.56 10.79
N GLY A 253 -6.92 16.34 9.75
CA GLY A 253 -5.51 16.75 9.71
C GLY A 253 -5.34 18.24 10.08
N PRO A 254 -4.23 18.61 10.75
CA PRO A 254 -4.01 19.98 11.21
C PRO A 254 -4.24 21.07 10.17
N SER A 255 -4.01 20.81 8.88
CA SER A 255 -4.29 21.77 7.80
C SER A 255 -5.75 22.18 7.67
N LEU A 256 -6.72 21.39 8.17
CA LEU A 256 -8.14 21.75 8.18
C LEU A 256 -8.35 23.13 8.82
N ALA A 257 -7.59 23.43 9.86
CA ALA A 257 -7.62 24.70 10.58
C ALA A 257 -7.49 25.93 9.67
N LYS A 258 -6.75 25.80 8.57
CA LYS A 258 -6.44 26.90 7.67
C LYS A 258 -7.66 27.37 6.88
N ASN A 259 -8.60 26.46 6.61
CA ASN A 259 -9.63 26.64 5.60
C ASN A 259 -11.05 26.24 6.09
N ILE A 260 -11.21 25.87 7.36
CA ILE A 260 -12.49 25.38 7.90
C ILE A 260 -13.61 26.42 7.80
N HIS A 261 -13.28 27.71 7.95
CA HIS A 261 -14.24 28.81 7.87
C HIS A 261 -14.85 28.98 6.47
N VAL A 262 -14.10 28.64 5.41
CA VAL A 262 -14.56 28.67 4.01
C VAL A 262 -15.74 27.73 3.78
N LEU A 263 -15.79 26.61 4.50
CA LEU A 263 -16.83 25.60 4.34
C LEU A 263 -18.22 26.12 4.67
N ARG A 264 -18.32 27.15 5.51
CA ARG A 264 -19.59 27.79 5.86
C ARG A 264 -20.25 28.43 4.64
N GLU A 265 -19.45 28.99 3.74
CA GLU A 265 -19.94 29.67 2.55
C GLU A 265 -20.56 28.69 1.52
N VAL A 266 -20.12 27.43 1.51
CA VAL A 266 -20.48 26.44 0.47
C VAL A 266 -21.55 25.45 0.89
N GLN A 267 -22.04 25.52 2.13
CA GLN A 267 -23.20 24.74 2.54
C GLN A 267 -24.37 25.00 1.58
N GLY A 268 -24.93 23.92 1.04
CA GLY A 268 -26.02 23.97 0.06
C GLY A 268 -25.54 24.12 -1.39
N ARG A 269 -24.24 24.29 -1.64
CA ARG A 269 -23.63 24.38 -2.98
C ARG A 269 -22.61 23.27 -3.28
N ALA A 270 -22.29 22.47 -2.28
CA ALA A 270 -21.49 21.26 -2.40
C ALA A 270 -21.92 20.25 -1.35
N VAL A 271 -21.73 18.96 -1.64
CA VAL A 271 -21.96 17.88 -0.69
C VAL A 271 -20.77 17.80 0.25
N ILE A 272 -20.98 18.03 1.55
CA ILE A 272 -19.92 17.96 2.55
C ILE A 272 -19.95 16.59 3.23
N VAL A 273 -18.92 15.79 3.00
CA VAL A 273 -18.74 14.46 3.63
C VAL A 273 -17.58 14.55 4.61
N ALA A 274 -17.87 14.51 5.91
CA ALA A 274 -16.86 14.63 6.94
C ALA A 274 -16.52 13.28 7.59
N VAL A 275 -15.30 13.12 8.10
CA VAL A 275 -15.02 12.06 9.07
C VAL A 275 -15.64 12.42 10.43
N ALA A 276 -16.07 11.44 11.22
CA ALA A 276 -16.74 11.68 12.50
C ALA A 276 -15.93 12.60 13.44
N GLN A 277 -14.61 12.46 13.45
CA GLN A 277 -13.71 13.32 14.24
C GLN A 277 -13.79 14.81 13.86
N ALA A 278 -14.18 15.13 12.62
CA ALA A 278 -14.32 16.50 12.14
C ALA A 278 -15.69 17.11 12.48
N LEU A 279 -16.64 16.36 13.03
CA LEU A 279 -17.98 16.90 13.29
C LEU A 279 -17.96 18.05 14.30
N ARG A 280 -17.31 17.85 15.45
CA ARG A 280 -17.22 18.86 16.51
C ARG A 280 -16.65 20.20 16.02
N PRO A 281 -15.48 20.26 15.36
CA PRO A 281 -14.97 21.53 14.84
C PRO A 281 -15.85 22.09 13.72
N LEU A 282 -16.41 21.27 12.83
CA LEU A 282 -17.28 21.77 11.77
C LEU A 282 -18.50 22.49 12.36
N LEU A 283 -19.22 21.86 13.30
CA LEU A 283 -20.36 22.47 13.96
C LEU A 283 -19.98 23.74 14.72
N ALA A 284 -18.81 23.76 15.37
CA ALA A 284 -18.30 24.95 16.06
C ALA A 284 -18.07 26.13 15.11
N TYR A 285 -17.70 25.88 13.84
CA TYR A 285 -17.56 26.89 12.79
C TYR A 285 -18.88 27.18 12.05
N GLY A 286 -20.01 26.65 12.54
CA GLY A 286 -21.31 26.79 11.90
C GLY A 286 -21.47 25.94 10.64
N VAL A 287 -20.58 24.98 10.41
CA VAL A 287 -20.57 24.09 9.25
C VAL A 287 -21.31 22.80 9.60
N LYS A 288 -22.46 22.58 8.99
CA LYS A 288 -23.20 21.32 9.09
C LYS A 288 -22.87 20.44 7.87
N PRO A 289 -22.15 19.32 8.05
CA PRO A 289 -21.90 18.39 6.95
C PRO A 289 -23.19 17.68 6.51
N ASP A 290 -23.24 17.25 5.25
CA ASP A 290 -24.34 16.46 4.70
C ASP A 290 -24.25 14.98 5.12
N PHE A 291 -23.02 14.48 5.34
CA PHE A 291 -22.76 13.14 5.87
C PHE A 291 -21.55 13.15 6.82
N ILE A 292 -21.58 12.29 7.84
CA ILE A 292 -20.39 11.92 8.60
C ILE A 292 -20.06 10.44 8.40
N CYS A 293 -18.79 10.10 8.27
CA CYS A 293 -18.31 8.73 8.13
C CYS A 293 -17.65 8.24 9.42
N THR A 294 -17.83 6.97 9.78
CA THR A 294 -17.05 6.29 10.82
C THR A 294 -16.86 4.81 10.49
N VAL A 295 -15.71 4.24 10.85
CA VAL A 295 -15.42 2.81 10.60
C VAL A 295 -14.84 2.07 11.81
N ASP A 296 -14.49 2.78 12.89
CA ASP A 296 -13.73 2.20 13.99
C ASP A 296 -14.56 1.26 14.86
N PHE A 297 -13.98 0.12 15.20
CA PHE A 297 -14.61 -0.95 15.97
C PHE A 297 -14.41 -0.82 17.48
N GLY A 298 -13.46 0.01 17.91
CA GLY A 298 -13.06 0.19 19.30
C GLY A 298 -13.79 1.33 20.02
N GLU A 299 -13.63 1.38 21.34
CA GLU A 299 -14.26 2.39 22.21
C GLU A 299 -13.82 3.82 21.88
N VAL A 300 -12.60 4.04 21.41
CA VAL A 300 -12.10 5.35 20.98
C VAL A 300 -13.05 6.02 19.99
N ASN A 301 -13.72 5.25 19.13
CA ASN A 301 -14.70 5.77 18.18
C ASN A 301 -15.85 6.55 18.85
N TRP A 302 -16.26 6.10 20.05
CA TRP A 302 -17.29 6.78 20.84
C TRP A 302 -16.87 8.21 21.21
N SER A 303 -15.61 8.39 21.59
CA SER A 303 -15.09 9.68 22.07
C SER A 303 -15.17 10.80 21.02
N HIS A 304 -15.17 10.45 19.74
CA HIS A 304 -15.25 11.42 18.64
C HIS A 304 -16.62 12.10 18.51
N LEU A 305 -17.68 11.41 18.93
CA LEU A 305 -19.06 11.87 18.84
C LEU A 305 -19.70 12.08 20.22
N ASP A 306 -18.90 11.99 21.29
CA ASP A 306 -19.36 12.24 22.65
C ASP A 306 -20.01 13.63 22.75
N GLY A 307 -21.20 13.70 23.35
CA GLY A 307 -22.02 14.91 23.41
C GLY A 307 -22.64 15.38 22.08
N LEU A 308 -22.42 14.68 20.96
CA LEU A 308 -22.94 15.02 19.62
C LEU A 308 -23.88 13.95 19.04
N THR A 309 -24.35 13.03 19.88
CA THR A 309 -25.17 11.88 19.50
C THR A 309 -26.63 12.22 19.20
N ASP A 310 -27.10 13.40 19.64
CA ASP A 310 -28.44 13.92 19.33
C ASP A 310 -28.51 14.73 18.03
N GLY A 311 -27.42 14.73 17.23
CA GLY A 311 -27.39 15.39 15.94
C GLY A 311 -28.30 14.73 14.91
N ASP A 312 -28.70 15.50 13.91
CA ASP A 312 -29.53 15.08 12.77
C ASP A 312 -28.70 14.82 11.50
N VAL A 313 -27.37 14.89 11.60
CA VAL A 313 -26.46 14.60 10.48
C VAL A 313 -26.50 13.10 10.16
N PRO A 314 -26.67 12.69 8.90
CA PRO A 314 -26.59 11.28 8.53
C PRO A 314 -25.21 10.65 8.82
N LEU A 315 -25.21 9.55 9.57
CA LEU A 315 -24.02 8.77 9.89
C LEU A 315 -23.86 7.58 8.94
N VAL A 316 -22.80 7.58 8.14
CA VAL A 316 -22.38 6.46 7.31
C VAL A 316 -21.38 5.61 8.08
N CYS A 317 -21.76 4.38 8.41
CA CYS A 317 -20.95 3.52 9.27
C CYS A 317 -20.91 2.07 8.80
N LEU A 318 -19.84 1.36 9.15
CA LEU A 318 -19.78 -0.08 8.93
C LEU A 318 -20.74 -0.79 9.88
N ASN A 319 -21.26 -1.96 9.48
CA ASN A 319 -21.98 -2.84 10.39
C ASN A 319 -21.14 -3.33 11.59
N ARG A 320 -19.81 -3.15 11.53
CA ARG A 320 -18.82 -3.53 12.55
C ARG A 320 -18.36 -2.37 13.43
N THR A 321 -18.91 -1.18 13.22
CA THR A 321 -18.66 -0.01 14.08
C THR A 321 -18.97 -0.33 15.54
N TYR A 322 -18.25 0.29 16.47
CA TYR A 322 -18.44 0.09 17.91
C TYR A 322 -19.92 0.18 18.32
N THR A 323 -20.43 -0.90 18.93
CA THR A 323 -21.87 -1.10 19.17
C THR A 323 -22.53 0.04 19.95
N ARG A 324 -21.83 0.62 20.92
CA ARG A 324 -22.37 1.72 21.74
C ARG A 324 -22.73 2.93 20.87
N LEU A 325 -21.90 3.25 19.88
CA LEU A 325 -22.16 4.34 18.96
C LEU A 325 -23.41 4.07 18.12
N LEU A 326 -23.58 2.84 17.62
CA LEU A 326 -24.77 2.44 16.87
C LEU A 326 -26.05 2.55 17.73
N LYS A 327 -25.94 2.26 19.02
CA LYS A 327 -27.04 2.31 19.98
C LYS A 327 -27.43 3.74 20.36
N GLU A 328 -26.47 4.61 20.61
CA GLU A 328 -26.71 5.92 21.23
C GLU A 328 -26.80 7.07 20.22
N TYR A 329 -26.20 6.95 19.03
CA TYR A 329 -26.39 7.96 17.98
C TYR A 329 -27.84 7.97 17.52
N ARG A 330 -28.52 9.11 17.57
CA ARG A 330 -29.96 9.23 17.30
C ARG A 330 -30.29 9.66 15.88
N GLY A 331 -29.35 10.29 15.19
CA GLY A 331 -29.52 10.70 13.80
C GLY A 331 -29.68 9.54 12.82
N PRO A 332 -30.05 9.84 11.55
CA PRO A 332 -30.13 8.88 10.46
C PRO A 332 -28.82 8.11 10.29
N LYS A 333 -28.90 6.85 9.88
CA LYS A 333 -27.71 6.01 9.64
C LYS A 333 -27.82 5.29 8.30
N PHE A 334 -26.70 5.24 7.59
CA PHE A 334 -26.53 4.42 6.39
C PHE A 334 -25.45 3.38 6.63
N ILE A 335 -25.83 2.11 6.48
CA ILE A 335 -24.95 0.98 6.79
C ILE A 335 -24.16 0.60 5.55
N VAL A 336 -22.84 0.60 5.71
CA VAL A 336 -21.90 -0.03 4.78
C VAL A 336 -21.72 -1.47 5.20
N ALA A 337 -22.14 -2.41 4.34
CA ALA A 337 -21.97 -3.82 4.61
C ALA A 337 -20.52 -4.26 4.34
N THR A 338 -20.02 -5.17 5.17
CA THR A 338 -18.74 -5.86 4.94
C THR A 338 -18.97 -7.35 4.64
N PRO A 339 -19.58 -7.70 3.49
CA PRO A 339 -19.89 -9.09 3.17
C PRO A 339 -18.61 -9.90 3.01
N VAL A 340 -18.66 -11.17 3.41
CA VAL A 340 -17.56 -12.12 3.19
C VAL A 340 -18.00 -13.09 2.09
N PRO A 341 -17.27 -13.20 0.96
CA PRO A 341 -17.65 -14.10 -0.13
C PRO A 341 -17.78 -15.56 0.31
N GLY A 342 -18.82 -16.26 -0.16
CA GLY A 342 -19.09 -17.67 0.15
C GLY A 342 -19.76 -17.90 1.51
N LEU A 343 -20.22 -16.83 2.16
CA LEU A 343 -20.83 -16.84 3.50
C LEU A 343 -22.16 -16.08 3.55
N GLU A 344 -22.90 -16.12 2.45
CA GLU A 344 -24.15 -15.40 2.21
C GLU A 344 -25.24 -15.76 3.24
N ASP A 345 -25.18 -16.98 3.79
CA ASP A 345 -26.15 -17.48 4.77
C ASP A 345 -25.80 -17.14 6.24
N SER A 346 -24.69 -16.46 6.52
CA SER A 346 -24.24 -16.12 7.89
C SER A 346 -24.69 -14.72 8.34
N VAL A 347 -24.43 -14.36 9.61
CA VAL A 347 -24.63 -12.97 10.10
C VAL A 347 -23.96 -11.94 9.17
N SER A 348 -22.77 -12.25 8.66
CA SER A 348 -22.04 -11.37 7.74
C SER A 348 -22.66 -11.25 6.34
N GLY A 349 -23.46 -12.24 5.92
CA GLY A 349 -24.14 -12.25 4.62
C GLY A 349 -25.50 -11.54 4.63
N LEU A 350 -26.15 -11.43 5.79
CA LEU A 350 -27.48 -10.82 5.94
C LEU A 350 -27.55 -9.39 5.41
N LEU A 351 -26.47 -8.64 5.57
CA LEU A 351 -26.42 -7.21 5.27
C LEU A 351 -25.91 -6.91 3.85
N ALA A 352 -25.60 -7.93 3.04
CA ALA A 352 -25.00 -7.72 1.71
C ALA A 352 -25.81 -6.76 0.82
N GLY A 353 -27.14 -6.79 0.91
CA GLY A 353 -28.04 -5.90 0.16
C GLY A 353 -27.97 -4.42 0.57
N LYS A 354 -27.36 -4.09 1.72
CA LYS A 354 -27.17 -2.70 2.16
C LYS A 354 -26.07 -1.96 1.38
N GLY A 355 -25.32 -2.66 0.53
CA GLY A 355 -24.28 -2.06 -0.31
C GLY A 355 -22.91 -2.01 0.35
N PHE A 356 -21.90 -1.80 -0.48
CA PHE A 356 -20.50 -1.79 -0.09
C PHE A 356 -19.86 -0.51 -0.62
N LEU A 357 -18.98 0.09 0.18
CA LEU A 357 -18.07 1.13 -0.26
C LEU A 357 -16.66 0.55 -0.28
N GLU A 358 -15.86 0.96 -1.25
CA GLU A 358 -14.42 0.69 -1.24
C GLU A 358 -13.84 1.12 0.11
N GLN A 359 -13.21 0.18 0.82
CA GLN A 359 -12.64 0.42 2.14
C GLN A 359 -11.14 0.66 2.04
N GLY A 360 -10.64 1.56 2.89
CA GLY A 360 -9.21 1.77 3.10
C GLY A 360 -8.81 1.55 4.55
N GLY A 361 -7.60 1.98 4.90
CA GLY A 361 -7.07 1.88 6.26
C GLY A 361 -7.57 2.97 7.23
N SER A 362 -8.38 3.92 6.77
CA SER A 362 -8.87 5.05 7.56
C SER A 362 -10.28 5.48 7.14
N VAL A 363 -10.99 6.15 8.06
CA VAL A 363 -12.34 6.72 7.83
C VAL A 363 -12.36 7.66 6.61
N ALA A 364 -11.26 8.36 6.35
CA ALA A 364 -11.18 9.31 5.25
C ALA A 364 -11.23 8.65 3.86
N HIS A 365 -10.77 7.40 3.74
CA HIS A 365 -10.98 6.62 2.53
C HIS A 365 -12.46 6.35 2.32
N THR A 366 -13.20 6.02 3.40
CA THR A 366 -14.64 5.83 3.34
C THR A 366 -15.38 7.10 2.96
N ALA A 367 -14.91 8.27 3.42
CA ALA A 367 -15.45 9.57 3.00
C ALA A 367 -15.26 9.82 1.49
N LEU A 368 -14.07 9.54 0.95
CA LEU A 368 -13.82 9.62 -0.50
C LEU A 368 -14.65 8.59 -1.29
N ALA A 369 -14.74 7.35 -0.80
CA ALA A 369 -15.54 6.30 -1.42
C ALA A 369 -17.03 6.68 -1.43
N LEU A 370 -17.54 7.26 -0.35
CA LEU A 370 -18.91 7.74 -0.28
C LEU A 370 -19.14 8.89 -1.27
N ALA A 371 -18.27 9.90 -1.32
CA ALA A 371 -18.40 10.99 -2.29
C ALA A 371 -18.43 10.50 -3.75
N ARG A 372 -17.61 9.49 -4.08
CA ARG A 372 -17.65 8.82 -5.39
C ARG A 372 -18.95 8.04 -5.59
N HIS A 373 -19.41 7.32 -4.58
CA HIS A 373 -20.63 6.53 -4.64
C HIS A 373 -21.88 7.41 -4.83
N LEU A 374 -21.90 8.60 -4.22
CA LEU A 374 -22.93 9.62 -4.44
C LEU A 374 -22.91 10.20 -5.88
N GLY A 375 -21.90 9.87 -6.69
CA GLY A 375 -21.76 10.35 -8.07
C GLY A 375 -21.15 11.74 -8.21
N CYS A 376 -20.57 12.28 -7.14
CA CYS A 376 -20.03 13.64 -7.11
C CYS A 376 -18.81 13.80 -8.03
N ASP A 377 -18.76 14.93 -8.74
CA ASP A 377 -17.63 15.33 -9.59
C ASP A 377 -17.67 16.86 -9.78
N PRO A 378 -16.65 17.62 -9.35
CA PRO A 378 -15.40 17.16 -8.75
C PRO A 378 -15.51 16.82 -7.25
N ILE A 379 -14.50 16.13 -6.72
CA ILE A 379 -14.35 15.86 -5.28
C ILE A 379 -13.11 16.58 -4.75
N ILE A 380 -13.27 17.38 -3.69
CA ILE A 380 -12.25 18.24 -3.11
C ILE A 380 -11.90 17.71 -1.71
N MET A 381 -10.63 17.34 -1.49
CA MET A 381 -10.17 16.79 -0.21
C MET A 381 -9.48 17.87 0.63
N ILE A 382 -9.90 18.02 1.89
CA ILE A 382 -9.28 18.94 2.85
C ILE A 382 -9.02 18.25 4.20
N GLY A 383 -8.03 18.76 4.94
CA GLY A 383 -7.61 18.15 6.21
C GLY A 383 -7.05 16.74 6.06
N GLN A 384 -6.67 16.33 4.84
CA GLN A 384 -6.13 15.01 4.54
C GLN A 384 -4.59 15.00 4.60
N ASP A 385 -3.99 15.46 5.71
CA ASP A 385 -2.57 15.83 5.70
C ASP A 385 -1.63 14.68 5.37
N LEU A 386 -1.88 13.46 5.86
CA LEU A 386 -1.01 12.28 5.64
C LEU A 386 0.49 12.54 5.91
N ALA A 387 0.77 13.53 6.73
CA ALA A 387 2.09 14.04 7.02
C ALA A 387 2.22 14.37 8.52
N LEU A 388 3.43 14.22 9.02
CA LEU A 388 3.90 14.76 10.28
C LEU A 388 4.43 16.17 9.96
N THR A 389 3.61 17.18 10.18
CA THR A 389 4.05 18.58 10.10
C THR A 389 4.66 18.98 11.45
N ASP A 390 4.69 20.26 11.82
CA ASP A 390 5.01 20.68 13.19
C ASP A 390 4.06 20.06 14.25
N ARG A 391 2.97 19.42 13.79
CA ARG A 391 2.02 18.59 14.53
C ARG A 391 1.62 17.36 13.70
N SER A 392 1.21 16.28 14.36
CA SER A 392 0.91 14.99 13.72
C SER A 392 -0.55 14.55 13.84
N HIS A 393 -1.02 13.65 12.97
CA HIS A 393 -2.32 12.96 13.11
C HIS A 393 -2.46 12.18 14.43
N PHE A 394 -1.35 11.78 15.06
CA PHE A 394 -1.36 11.09 16.36
C PHE A 394 -1.73 12.03 17.51
N ASP A 395 -1.68 13.35 17.26
CA ASP A 395 -2.06 14.39 18.21
C ASP A 395 -3.59 14.52 18.33
N GLN A 396 -4.34 13.89 17.42
CA GLN A 396 -5.78 14.13 17.23
C GLN A 396 -6.63 12.86 17.39
N ALA A 397 -6.01 11.68 17.44
CA ALA A 397 -6.70 10.39 17.31
C ALA A 397 -7.05 9.70 18.64
N ASP A 398 -6.31 9.94 19.73
CA ASP A 398 -6.33 9.01 20.88
C ASP A 398 -6.99 9.51 22.16
N THR A 399 -7.29 10.80 22.28
CA THR A 399 -8.05 11.35 23.41
C THR A 399 -8.79 12.58 22.93
N ALA A 400 -9.94 12.87 23.53
CA ALA A 400 -10.73 14.08 23.35
C ALA A 400 -9.86 15.36 23.23
N GLY A 401 -9.35 15.62 22.02
CA GLY A 401 -8.36 16.65 21.76
C GLY A 401 -9.03 17.99 21.91
N SER A 402 -8.42 18.89 22.67
CA SER A 402 -8.98 20.23 22.86
C SER A 402 -8.55 21.14 21.70
N VAL A 403 -9.49 21.88 21.13
CA VAL A 403 -9.27 22.83 20.02
C VAL A 403 -9.02 24.22 20.62
N GLU A 404 -7.77 24.60 20.82
CA GLU A 404 -7.36 25.94 21.27
C GLU A 404 -7.39 26.91 20.08
N VAL A 405 -8.19 27.98 20.08
CA VAL A 405 -8.08 29.04 19.06
C VAL A 405 -7.43 30.25 19.67
N ARG A 406 -6.24 30.61 19.19
CA ARG A 406 -5.54 31.77 19.73
C ARG A 406 -6.32 33.06 19.49
N PRO A 407 -6.07 34.13 20.27
CA PRO A 407 -6.72 35.43 20.08
C PRO A 407 -6.56 36.02 18.66
N ASP A 408 -5.60 35.52 17.89
CA ASP A 408 -5.31 35.90 16.52
C ASP A 408 -5.96 34.95 15.47
N GLY A 409 -6.91 34.10 15.89
CA GLY A 409 -7.64 33.19 15.00
C GLY A 409 -6.89 31.91 14.60
N GLU A 410 -5.66 31.69 15.08
CA GLU A 410 -4.91 30.46 14.83
C GLU A 410 -5.56 29.27 15.59
N ILE A 411 -6.11 28.30 14.85
CA ILE A 411 -6.65 27.06 15.45
C ILE A 411 -5.51 26.08 15.73
N ARG A 412 -5.38 25.73 17.01
CA ARG A 412 -4.41 24.81 17.59
C ARG A 412 -5.12 23.61 18.17
N TRP A 413 -4.70 22.43 17.77
CA TRP A 413 -5.15 21.18 18.36
C TRP A 413 -4.17 20.80 19.46
N ARG A 414 -4.65 20.59 20.69
CA ARG A 414 -3.83 20.23 21.85
C ARG A 414 -4.15 18.81 22.32
N VAL A 415 -3.09 18.03 22.49
CA VAL A 415 -3.06 16.66 23.02
C VAL A 415 -2.58 16.70 24.45
N ASP A 416 -3.19 15.89 25.30
CA ASP A 416 -2.65 15.50 26.61
C ASP A 416 -2.24 14.01 26.56
N ASP A 417 -1.44 13.59 25.55
CA ASP A 417 -0.81 12.26 25.52
C ASP A 417 0.73 12.39 25.48
N PRO A 418 1.47 11.91 26.51
CA PRO A 418 2.92 11.88 26.51
C PRO A 418 3.57 11.17 25.30
N ARG A 419 2.86 10.27 24.63
CA ARG A 419 3.30 9.56 23.40
C ARG A 419 3.15 10.41 22.12
N SER A 420 2.39 11.50 22.17
CA SER A 420 2.17 12.44 21.05
C SER A 420 3.28 13.48 20.93
N HIS A 421 4.01 13.74 22.01
CA HIS A 421 5.25 14.46 21.91
C HIS A 421 6.23 13.55 21.18
N LEU A 422 6.84 14.05 20.11
CA LEU A 422 8.10 13.53 19.58
C LEU A 422 9.23 13.72 20.63
N THR A 423 9.05 13.22 21.84
CA THR A 423 10.10 12.99 22.82
C THR A 423 10.73 11.66 22.50
N ALA A 424 11.96 11.74 22.01
CA ALA A 424 12.90 10.64 21.95
C ALA A 424 12.81 9.80 23.24
N TYR A 425 12.37 8.55 23.11
CA TYR A 425 12.63 7.56 24.15
C TYR A 425 14.13 7.20 24.09
N PRO A 426 14.89 7.29 25.20
CA PRO A 426 16.33 7.02 25.22
C PRO A 426 16.69 5.53 25.02
N ASP A 427 15.69 4.64 24.95
CA ASP A 427 15.87 3.22 25.26
C ASP A 427 15.96 2.32 24.01
N GLY A 428 16.24 2.89 22.83
CA GLY A 428 16.70 2.13 21.67
C GLY A 428 15.71 1.12 21.04
N HIS A 429 14.44 1.11 21.46
CA HIS A 429 13.42 0.26 20.85
C HIS A 429 12.28 1.10 20.21
N SER A 430 12.29 1.07 18.87
CA SER A 430 11.33 1.61 17.88
C SER A 430 11.32 3.12 17.55
N MET A 431 12.48 3.66 17.16
CA MET A 431 12.57 4.70 16.10
C MET A 431 12.72 4.06 14.71
N GLY A 432 11.78 3.19 14.33
CA GLY A 432 11.62 2.76 12.93
C GLY A 432 10.36 3.42 12.39
N HIS A 433 10.35 3.86 11.14
CA HIS A 433 9.15 4.23 10.37
C HIS A 433 8.77 5.72 10.21
N VAL A 434 9.69 6.69 10.30
CA VAL A 434 9.48 8.03 9.69
C VAL A 434 10.12 8.04 8.29
N VAL A 435 9.37 8.48 7.28
CA VAL A 435 9.79 8.57 5.87
C VAL A 435 9.45 9.95 5.31
N ARG A 436 10.10 10.35 4.22
CA ARG A 436 9.79 11.60 3.50
C ARG A 436 8.91 11.29 2.30
N THR A 437 7.91 12.13 2.07
CA THR A 437 7.05 12.09 0.88
C THR A 437 6.93 13.50 0.30
N PRO A 438 6.70 13.69 -1.02
CA PRO A 438 6.46 15.01 -1.57
C PRO A 438 5.31 15.71 -0.84
N GLY A 439 5.50 16.97 -0.43
CA GLY A 439 4.47 17.75 0.22
C GLY A 439 3.62 18.54 -0.76
N TYR A 440 2.53 19.11 -0.24
CA TYR A 440 1.53 19.84 -1.00
C TYR A 440 2.16 20.99 -1.83
N PHE A 441 3.05 21.76 -1.20
CA PHE A 441 3.77 22.88 -1.83
C PHE A 441 5.05 22.46 -2.56
N GLY A 442 5.30 21.16 -2.73
CA GLY A 442 6.47 20.62 -3.42
C GLY A 442 7.62 20.25 -2.48
N GLU A 443 7.74 20.92 -1.33
CA GLU A 443 8.72 20.54 -0.32
C GLU A 443 8.43 19.17 0.29
N PRO A 444 9.44 18.32 0.54
CA PRO A 444 9.22 17.05 1.22
C PRO A 444 8.65 17.26 2.63
N VAL A 445 7.58 16.55 2.95
CA VAL A 445 7.02 16.48 4.30
C VAL A 445 7.41 15.15 4.95
N LEU A 446 7.56 15.17 6.28
CA LEU A 446 7.74 13.93 7.04
C LEU A 446 6.39 13.21 7.10
N THR A 447 6.42 11.89 7.09
CA THR A 447 5.26 11.03 7.33
C THR A 447 5.73 9.76 8.03
N ASN A 448 4.81 8.94 8.53
CA ASN A 448 5.17 7.61 9.04
C ASN A 448 4.64 6.49 8.15
N VAL A 449 5.08 5.25 8.38
CA VAL A 449 4.68 4.11 7.53
C VAL A 449 3.16 3.87 7.52
N GLY A 450 2.46 4.17 8.61
CA GLY A 450 1.00 4.06 8.67
C GLY A 450 0.31 5.09 7.76
N LEU A 451 0.67 6.36 7.89
CA LEU A 451 0.16 7.44 7.05
C LEU A 451 0.58 7.30 5.58
N ALA A 452 1.79 6.80 5.31
CA ALA A 452 2.24 6.49 3.97
C ALA A 452 1.42 5.34 3.35
N SER A 453 1.01 4.34 4.15
CA SER A 453 0.10 3.29 3.69
C SER A 453 -1.26 3.88 3.29
N PHE A 454 -1.80 4.80 4.09
CA PHE A 454 -3.04 5.52 3.75
C PHE A 454 -2.88 6.35 2.47
N LEU A 455 -1.76 7.06 2.32
CA LEU A 455 -1.44 7.79 1.09
C LEU A 455 -1.49 6.88 -0.14
N THR A 456 -0.85 5.72 -0.10
CA THR A 456 -0.87 4.75 -1.19
C THR A 456 -2.28 4.27 -1.53
N VAL A 457 -3.15 4.09 -0.53
CA VAL A 457 -4.54 3.68 -0.77
C VAL A 457 -5.33 4.81 -1.44
N PHE A 458 -5.20 6.07 -0.99
CA PHE A 458 -5.77 7.22 -1.69
C PHE A 458 -5.34 7.29 -3.15
N GLU A 459 -4.04 7.18 -3.43
CA GLU A 459 -3.51 7.22 -4.80
C GLU A 459 -4.09 6.09 -5.68
N THR A 460 -4.31 4.91 -5.08
CA THR A 460 -4.94 3.76 -5.76
C THR A 460 -6.42 4.03 -6.05
N MET A 461 -7.17 4.56 -5.07
CA MET A 461 -8.57 4.93 -5.24
C MET A 461 -8.75 6.01 -6.32
N ILE A 462 -7.82 6.97 -6.38
CA ILE A 462 -7.83 8.06 -7.37
C ILE A 462 -7.43 7.53 -8.76
N ALA A 463 -6.48 6.61 -8.87
CA ALA A 463 -6.14 5.99 -10.15
C ALA A 463 -7.34 5.20 -10.75
N ASN A 464 -8.20 4.66 -9.89
CA ASN A 464 -9.36 3.84 -10.26
C ASN A 464 -10.68 4.63 -10.33
N THR A 465 -10.62 5.96 -10.42
CA THR A 465 -11.82 6.80 -10.57
C THR A 465 -11.79 7.65 -11.83
N ARG A 466 -12.98 7.97 -12.34
CA ARG A 466 -13.16 8.96 -13.42
C ARG A 466 -13.46 10.37 -12.90
N ALA A 467 -13.87 10.48 -11.63
CA ALA A 467 -14.15 11.76 -11.00
C ALA A 467 -12.87 12.61 -10.90
N THR A 468 -12.99 13.91 -11.09
CA THR A 468 -11.86 14.82 -10.89
C THR A 468 -11.63 15.03 -9.41
N ILE A 469 -10.47 14.61 -8.91
CA ILE A 469 -10.10 14.76 -7.50
C ILE A 469 -9.15 15.94 -7.33
N PHE A 470 -9.48 16.84 -6.41
CA PHE A 470 -8.62 17.93 -5.97
C PHE A 470 -8.09 17.65 -4.57
N ASN A 471 -6.79 17.84 -4.38
CA ASN A 471 -6.20 17.95 -3.07
C ASN A 471 -6.12 19.44 -2.71
N ALA A 472 -6.83 19.83 -1.66
CA ALA A 472 -6.86 21.17 -1.07
C ALA A 472 -6.34 21.16 0.38
N THR A 473 -5.51 20.16 0.70
CA THR A 473 -4.89 19.97 2.02
C THR A 473 -3.56 20.72 2.09
N GLU A 474 -3.66 22.02 2.30
CA GLU A 474 -2.51 22.94 2.27
C GLU A 474 -1.50 22.64 3.40
N GLY A 475 -0.35 22.09 3.03
CA GLY A 475 0.72 21.70 3.95
C GLY A 475 0.77 20.22 4.30
N GLY A 476 -0.15 19.41 3.77
CA GLY A 476 -0.09 17.95 3.84
C GLY A 476 0.88 17.33 2.84
N ALA A 477 0.81 16.02 2.70
CA ALA A 477 1.42 15.26 1.63
C ALA A 477 0.74 15.57 0.30
N LYS A 478 1.53 15.51 -0.77
CA LYS A 478 1.01 15.44 -2.12
C LYS A 478 0.42 14.06 -2.35
N ILE A 479 -0.78 14.03 -2.91
CA ILE A 479 -1.51 12.79 -3.21
C ILE A 479 -1.48 12.60 -4.72
N ARG A 480 -0.73 11.61 -5.21
CA ARG A 480 -0.61 11.35 -6.64
C ARG A 480 -1.98 11.06 -7.26
N GLY A 481 -2.22 11.67 -8.42
CA GLY A 481 -3.49 11.57 -9.16
C GLY A 481 -4.50 12.66 -8.79
N ALA A 482 -4.40 13.29 -7.62
CA ALA A 482 -5.20 14.46 -7.28
C ALA A 482 -4.55 15.74 -7.82
N LYS A 483 -5.37 16.65 -8.36
CA LYS A 483 -4.92 17.98 -8.80
C LYS A 483 -4.75 18.90 -7.59
N GLN A 484 -3.68 19.69 -7.55
CA GLN A 484 -3.47 20.65 -6.47
C GLN A 484 -4.32 21.91 -6.72
N MET A 485 -5.08 22.33 -5.73
CA MET A 485 -5.87 23.57 -5.77
C MET A 485 -6.15 24.01 -4.33
N THR A 486 -6.10 25.31 -4.01
CA THR A 486 -6.53 25.75 -2.66
C THR A 486 -8.03 25.54 -2.49
N LEU A 487 -8.52 25.46 -1.25
CA LEU A 487 -9.96 25.30 -1.04
C LEU A 487 -10.72 26.49 -1.62
N ARG A 488 -10.24 27.71 -1.40
CA ARG A 488 -10.82 28.95 -1.95
C ARG A 488 -11.02 28.89 -3.45
N GLN A 489 -9.98 28.54 -4.20
CA GLN A 489 -10.04 28.41 -5.66
C GLN A 489 -11.01 27.32 -6.11
N ALA A 490 -11.00 26.17 -5.43
CA ALA A 490 -11.90 25.07 -5.77
C ALA A 490 -13.37 25.46 -5.54
N VAL A 491 -13.65 26.13 -4.43
CA VAL A 491 -14.98 26.65 -4.08
C VAL A 491 -15.45 27.68 -5.10
N GLU A 492 -14.62 28.66 -5.42
CA GLU A 492 -14.93 29.70 -6.41
C GLU A 492 -15.14 29.12 -7.81
N LYS A 493 -14.46 28.04 -8.14
CA LYS A 493 -14.57 27.45 -9.48
C LYS A 493 -15.75 26.50 -9.62
N TYR A 494 -16.02 25.68 -8.61
CA TYR A 494 -16.93 24.53 -8.73
C TYR A 494 -18.18 24.62 -7.85
N CYS A 495 -18.10 25.28 -6.69
CA CYS A 495 -19.19 25.30 -5.69
C CYS A 495 -20.10 26.53 -5.87
N GLN A 496 -20.50 26.83 -7.10
CA GLN A 496 -21.24 28.06 -7.43
C GLN A 496 -22.77 27.88 -7.45
N ARG A 497 -23.24 26.67 -7.72
CA ARG A 497 -24.66 26.38 -7.89
C ARG A 497 -25.21 25.62 -6.68
N PRO A 498 -26.46 25.86 -6.27
CA PRO A 498 -27.10 25.04 -5.25
C PRO A 498 -27.16 23.57 -5.66
N ILE A 499 -26.99 22.68 -4.69
CA ILE A 499 -27.24 21.25 -4.84
C ILE A 499 -28.67 20.93 -4.38
N ASP A 500 -29.29 19.92 -5.01
CA ASP A 500 -30.63 19.47 -4.67
C ASP A 500 -30.60 18.53 -3.47
N ARG A 501 -30.70 19.09 -2.26
CA ARG A 501 -30.66 18.34 -0.99
C ARG A 501 -31.97 17.62 -0.69
N ASP A 502 -33.07 18.02 -1.31
CA ASP A 502 -34.40 17.47 -1.03
C ASP A 502 -34.48 15.99 -1.42
N GLN A 503 -33.58 15.53 -2.31
CA GLN A 503 -33.43 14.12 -2.67
C GLN A 503 -33.02 13.22 -1.50
N LEU A 504 -32.38 13.78 -0.46
CA LEU A 504 -31.94 13.02 0.70
C LEU A 504 -33.08 12.78 1.71
N GLU A 505 -34.05 13.70 1.80
CA GLU A 505 -35.13 13.66 2.79
C GLU A 505 -35.90 12.33 2.82
N PRO A 506 -36.31 11.73 1.68
CA PRO A 506 -37.00 10.43 1.68
C PRO A 506 -36.15 9.29 2.27
N LEU A 507 -34.82 9.41 2.22
CA LEU A 507 -33.86 8.41 2.67
C LEU A 507 -33.49 8.56 4.15
N LEU A 508 -33.94 9.63 4.82
CA LEU A 508 -33.73 9.81 6.26
C LEU A 508 -34.71 8.97 7.13
N THR A 509 -35.55 8.16 6.49
CA THR A 509 -36.52 7.27 7.14
C THR A 509 -35.96 5.87 7.39
N PRO A 510 -36.53 5.08 8.33
CA PRO A 510 -36.13 3.68 8.54
C PRO A 510 -36.17 2.83 7.27
N ALA A 511 -35.36 1.77 7.24
CA ALA A 511 -35.24 0.89 6.08
C ALA A 511 -36.56 0.12 5.82
N PRO A 512 -37.08 0.12 4.58
CA PRO A 512 -38.30 -0.62 4.22
C PRO A 512 -38.21 -2.14 4.45
N ASP A 513 -37.00 -2.71 4.34
CA ASP A 513 -36.74 -4.15 4.47
C ASP A 513 -36.38 -4.60 5.90
N GLY A 514 -36.38 -3.68 6.87
CA GLY A 514 -35.89 -3.93 8.23
C GLY A 514 -36.59 -5.09 8.94
N ASP A 515 -37.90 -5.25 8.77
CA ASP A 515 -38.68 -6.34 9.38
C ASP A 515 -38.36 -7.70 8.76
N GLN A 516 -38.17 -7.74 7.44
CA GLN A 516 -37.77 -8.95 6.74
C GLN A 516 -36.36 -9.38 7.16
N LEU A 517 -35.44 -8.44 7.27
CA LEU A 517 -34.09 -8.70 7.77
C LEU A 517 -34.10 -9.15 9.23
N ALA A 518 -34.95 -8.57 10.08
CA ALA A 518 -35.11 -9.01 11.48
C ALA A 518 -35.55 -10.46 11.59
N LYS A 519 -36.50 -10.89 10.75
CA LYS A 519 -36.94 -12.29 10.69
C LYS A 519 -35.79 -13.23 10.30
N ARG A 520 -35.06 -12.91 9.23
CA ARG A 520 -33.91 -13.71 8.78
C ARG A 520 -32.78 -13.73 9.82
N ALA A 521 -32.54 -12.61 10.50
CA ALA A 521 -31.54 -12.51 11.56
C ALA A 521 -31.84 -13.47 12.72
N VAL A 522 -33.10 -13.58 13.15
CA VAL A 522 -33.51 -14.55 14.19
C VAL A 522 -33.18 -15.99 13.76
N GLU A 523 -33.54 -16.37 12.53
CA GLU A 523 -33.28 -17.72 12.00
C GLU A 523 -31.77 -18.04 11.95
N VAL A 524 -30.96 -17.08 11.51
CA VAL A 524 -29.49 -17.21 11.44
C VAL A 524 -28.87 -17.33 12.84
N LEU A 525 -29.26 -16.47 13.79
CA LEU A 525 -28.73 -16.49 15.16
C LEU A 525 -29.09 -17.80 15.88
N GLU A 526 -30.31 -18.33 15.71
CA GLU A 526 -30.72 -19.62 16.30
C GLU A 526 -29.91 -20.80 15.75
N ARG A 527 -29.64 -20.81 14.44
CA ARG A 527 -28.80 -21.83 13.81
C ARG A 527 -27.36 -21.74 14.32
N GLU A 528 -26.79 -20.54 14.35
CA GLU A 528 -25.42 -20.31 14.79
C GLU A 528 -25.22 -20.62 16.28
N LEU A 529 -26.19 -20.30 17.15
CA LEU A 529 -26.17 -20.70 18.56
C LEU A 529 -26.04 -22.22 18.74
N LYS A 530 -26.78 -23.02 17.95
CA LYS A 530 -26.63 -24.50 17.97
C LYS A 530 -25.21 -24.92 17.58
N THR A 531 -24.61 -24.26 16.60
CA THR A 531 -23.22 -24.53 16.19
C THR A 531 -22.22 -24.12 17.28
N LEU A 532 -22.42 -23.00 17.99
CA LEU A 532 -21.62 -22.61 19.15
C LEU A 532 -21.66 -23.68 20.25
N GLU A 533 -22.83 -24.27 20.52
CA GLU A 533 -22.95 -25.36 21.49
C GLU A 533 -22.19 -26.63 21.07
N GLU A 534 -22.22 -26.97 19.78
CA GLU A 534 -21.43 -28.07 19.20
C GLU A 534 -19.92 -27.84 19.43
N ILE A 535 -19.42 -26.65 19.08
CA ILE A 535 -18.02 -26.25 19.27
C ILE A 535 -17.64 -26.36 20.76
N ARG A 536 -18.48 -25.79 21.65
CA ARG A 536 -18.26 -25.82 23.10
C ARG A 536 -18.16 -27.25 23.64
N LYS A 537 -19.08 -28.13 23.22
CA LYS A 537 -19.10 -29.54 23.63
C LYS A 537 -17.81 -30.25 23.20
N ASN A 538 -17.44 -30.13 21.93
CA ASN A 538 -16.22 -30.75 21.39
C ASN A 538 -14.96 -30.19 22.05
N ALA A 539 -14.89 -28.88 22.27
CA ALA A 539 -13.74 -28.27 22.95
C ALA A 539 -13.60 -28.70 24.40
N ARG A 540 -14.70 -28.81 25.15
CA ARG A 540 -14.68 -29.32 26.54
C ARG A 540 -14.21 -30.76 26.61
N LEU A 541 -14.76 -31.64 25.77
CA LEU A 541 -14.37 -33.06 25.70
C LEU A 541 -12.90 -33.20 25.28
N GLY A 542 -12.49 -32.48 24.24
CA GLY A 542 -11.11 -32.47 23.77
C GLY A 542 -10.12 -31.97 24.83
N LEU A 543 -10.42 -30.86 25.53
CA LEU A 543 -9.56 -30.37 26.62
C LEU A 543 -9.46 -31.36 27.79
N ALA A 544 -10.55 -32.06 28.12
CA ALA A 544 -10.52 -33.12 29.13
C ALA A 544 -9.60 -34.28 28.69
N THR A 545 -9.65 -34.67 27.41
CA THR A 545 -8.72 -35.67 26.86
C THR A 545 -7.26 -35.18 26.86
N CYS A 546 -6.97 -33.90 26.55
CA CYS A 546 -5.62 -33.32 26.67
C CYS A 546 -5.05 -33.47 28.09
N ARG A 547 -5.83 -33.15 29.13
CA ARG A 547 -5.41 -33.31 30.55
C ARG A 547 -5.16 -34.78 30.91
N GLY A 548 -5.88 -35.70 30.28
CA GLY A 548 -5.63 -37.14 30.41
C GLY A 548 -4.30 -37.54 29.77
N LEU A 549 -4.06 -37.07 28.54
CA LEU A 549 -2.83 -37.31 27.79
C LEU A 549 -1.60 -36.72 28.49
N GLU A 550 -1.66 -35.50 29.02
CA GLU A 550 -0.55 -34.87 29.76
C GLU A 550 -0.19 -35.65 31.05
N ARG A 551 -1.20 -36.17 31.76
CA ARG A 551 -0.98 -37.04 32.93
C ARG A 551 -0.36 -38.39 32.56
N GLN A 552 -0.81 -38.99 31.46
CA GLN A 552 -0.29 -40.27 30.98
C GLN A 552 1.11 -40.13 30.34
N ALA A 553 1.39 -39.03 29.66
CA ALA A 553 2.73 -38.74 29.13
C ALA A 553 3.78 -38.72 30.25
N ARG A 554 3.41 -38.24 31.44
CA ARG A 554 4.26 -38.22 32.65
C ARG A 554 4.39 -39.59 33.35
N GLN A 555 3.57 -40.58 32.99
CA GLN A 555 3.52 -41.92 33.61
C GLN A 555 3.56 -42.98 32.51
N ALA A 556 4.75 -43.33 32.02
CA ALA A 556 4.93 -44.23 30.88
C ALA A 556 4.23 -45.60 31.08
N GLY A 557 3.52 -46.08 30.04
CA GLY A 557 3.17 -47.51 29.89
C GLY A 557 1.75 -47.97 30.25
N ARG A 558 0.74 -47.10 30.44
CA ARG A 558 -0.64 -47.56 30.72
C ARG A 558 -1.46 -47.93 29.46
N PRO A 559 -2.32 -48.96 29.51
CA PRO A 559 -3.28 -49.29 28.44
C PRO A 559 -4.28 -48.15 28.17
N GLY A 560 -4.63 -47.90 26.91
CA GLY A 560 -5.69 -46.95 26.52
C GLY A 560 -5.23 -45.57 25.98
N LEU A 561 -3.92 -45.29 25.94
CA LEU A 561 -3.37 -44.03 25.40
C LEU A 561 -3.77 -43.77 23.94
N LYS A 562 -3.74 -44.80 23.10
CA LYS A 562 -4.13 -44.71 21.68
C LYS A 562 -5.57 -44.22 21.54
N THR A 563 -6.49 -44.82 22.29
CA THR A 563 -7.91 -44.45 22.29
C THR A 563 -8.13 -43.01 22.73
N LEU A 564 -7.33 -42.52 23.69
CA LEU A 564 -7.39 -41.11 24.13
C LEU A 564 -6.83 -40.15 23.06
N LEU A 565 -5.76 -40.53 22.37
CA LEU A 565 -5.19 -39.76 21.25
C LEU A 565 -6.17 -39.64 20.10
N ASP A 566 -6.78 -40.76 19.68
CA ASP A 566 -7.76 -40.79 18.60
C ASP A 566 -8.98 -39.92 18.94
N LYS A 567 -9.50 -40.02 20.17
CA LYS A 567 -10.59 -39.16 20.66
C LYS A 567 -10.20 -37.70 20.72
N ASN A 568 -9.01 -37.37 21.22
CA ASN A 568 -8.53 -35.99 21.30
C ASN A 568 -8.46 -35.34 19.92
N TYR A 569 -7.88 -36.05 18.94
CA TYR A 569 -7.80 -35.60 17.56
C TYR A 569 -9.19 -35.44 16.93
N GLN A 570 -10.09 -36.40 17.14
CA GLN A 570 -11.48 -36.32 16.65
C GLN A 570 -12.20 -35.09 17.20
N PHE A 571 -12.12 -34.83 18.52
CA PHE A 571 -12.74 -33.65 19.13
C PHE A 571 -12.12 -32.35 18.64
N ALA A 572 -10.79 -32.30 18.48
CA ALA A 572 -10.10 -31.14 17.94
C ALA A 572 -10.55 -30.83 16.49
N MET A 573 -10.57 -31.85 15.63
CA MET A 573 -11.03 -31.71 14.25
C MET A 573 -12.50 -31.32 14.16
N ALA A 574 -13.37 -31.92 14.98
CA ALA A 574 -14.80 -31.58 14.99
C ALA A 574 -15.04 -30.13 15.45
N ALA A 575 -14.33 -29.67 16.51
CA ALA A 575 -14.41 -28.28 16.95
C ALA A 575 -13.91 -27.31 15.87
N GLN A 576 -12.81 -27.63 15.20
CA GLN A 576 -12.25 -26.81 14.13
C GLN A 576 -13.16 -26.76 12.89
N GLN A 577 -13.74 -27.89 12.48
CA GLN A 577 -14.69 -27.95 11.37
C GLN A 577 -15.99 -27.18 11.68
N ALA A 578 -16.47 -27.25 12.92
CA ALA A 578 -17.62 -26.45 13.35
C ALA A 578 -17.28 -24.95 13.39
N ALA A 579 -16.12 -24.57 13.90
CA ALA A 579 -15.64 -23.18 13.86
C ALA A 579 -15.44 -22.65 12.44
N ALA A 580 -14.95 -23.48 11.50
CA ALA A 580 -14.79 -23.10 10.09
C ALA A 580 -16.12 -22.81 9.39
N ARG A 581 -17.24 -23.39 9.86
CA ARG A 581 -18.61 -23.06 9.40
C ARG A 581 -19.14 -21.76 9.99
N MET A 582 -18.43 -21.15 10.95
CA MET A 582 -18.80 -19.90 11.62
C MET A 582 -17.72 -18.83 11.43
N PRO A 583 -17.86 -17.96 10.42
CA PRO A 583 -16.80 -17.01 10.04
C PRO A 583 -16.32 -16.12 11.19
N LEU A 584 -17.25 -15.61 12.00
CA LEU A 584 -16.96 -14.76 13.16
C LEU A 584 -16.12 -15.48 14.21
N ILE A 585 -16.36 -16.78 14.41
CA ILE A 585 -15.56 -17.61 15.32
C ILE A 585 -14.20 -17.91 14.70
N ASN A 586 -14.16 -18.27 13.41
CA ASN A 586 -12.91 -18.59 12.72
C ASN A 586 -11.93 -17.40 12.72
N VAL A 587 -12.43 -16.19 12.47
CA VAL A 587 -11.67 -14.93 12.53
C VAL A 587 -11.07 -14.70 13.92
N SER A 588 -11.82 -14.96 14.99
CA SER A 588 -11.30 -14.82 16.37
C SER A 588 -10.24 -15.87 16.73
N MET A 589 -10.15 -16.97 15.99
CA MET A 589 -9.20 -18.06 16.22
C MET A 589 -7.89 -17.90 15.44
N VAL A 590 -7.74 -16.85 14.62
CA VAL A 590 -6.56 -16.63 13.76
C VAL A 590 -5.26 -16.62 14.56
N GLY A 591 -5.21 -15.96 15.72
CA GLY A 591 -4.02 -15.94 16.59
C GLY A 591 -3.64 -17.32 17.12
N ALA A 592 -4.62 -18.16 17.44
CA ALA A 592 -4.37 -19.54 17.87
C ALA A 592 -3.92 -20.42 16.69
N ASN A 593 -4.53 -20.25 15.51
CA ASN A 593 -4.09 -20.91 14.29
C ASN A 593 -2.64 -20.56 13.95
N ARG A 594 -2.24 -19.29 14.12
CA ARG A 594 -0.86 -18.82 13.99
C ARG A 594 0.08 -19.51 14.99
N ALA A 595 -0.31 -19.61 16.26
CA ALA A 595 0.47 -20.30 17.29
C ALA A 595 0.65 -21.79 16.96
N ILE A 596 -0.39 -22.47 16.49
CA ILE A 596 -0.35 -23.89 16.09
C ILE A 596 0.56 -24.11 14.88
N ALA A 597 0.52 -23.18 13.92
CA ALA A 597 1.33 -23.20 12.70
C ALA A 597 2.83 -22.90 12.96
N SER A 598 3.17 -22.31 14.12
CA SER A 598 4.55 -22.03 14.52
C SER A 598 5.44 -23.27 14.52
N ARG A 599 6.70 -23.07 14.12
CA ARG A 599 7.75 -24.09 14.02
C ARG A 599 8.04 -24.77 15.37
N ALA A 600 7.82 -24.08 16.49
CA ALA A 600 7.98 -24.60 17.85
C ALA A 600 7.06 -25.81 18.16
N PHE A 601 5.97 -25.98 17.41
CA PHE A 601 5.05 -27.11 17.57
C PHE A 601 5.16 -28.18 16.46
N LYS A 602 6.10 -28.05 15.51
CA LYS A 602 6.27 -28.96 14.37
C LYS A 602 7.26 -30.10 14.68
N THR A 603 6.84 -31.12 15.42
CA THR A 603 7.55 -32.41 15.45
C THR A 603 7.20 -33.23 14.20
N ARG A 604 8.21 -33.64 13.42
CA ARG A 604 8.05 -34.43 12.19
C ARG A 604 8.04 -35.93 12.49
N GLY A 605 7.02 -36.63 11.97
CA GLY A 605 7.07 -38.07 11.72
C GLY A 605 5.69 -38.74 11.62
N LYS A 606 5.50 -39.60 10.61
CA LYS A 606 4.43 -40.62 10.60
C LYS A 606 4.84 -41.74 11.57
N PHE A 607 4.85 -41.41 12.85
CA PHE A 607 5.16 -42.39 13.88
C PHE A 607 3.99 -43.34 14.05
N SER A 608 4.28 -44.64 14.09
CA SER A 608 3.37 -45.63 14.62
C SER A 608 3.01 -45.29 16.08
N THR A 609 1.85 -45.76 16.55
CA THR A 609 1.44 -45.58 17.97
C THR A 609 2.56 -45.97 18.95
N ALA A 610 3.38 -46.96 18.60
CA ALA A 610 4.52 -47.44 19.39
C ALA A 610 5.73 -46.50 19.39
N GLU A 611 5.89 -45.64 18.39
CA GLU A 611 6.96 -44.63 18.32
C GLU A 611 6.57 -43.33 19.03
N ILE A 612 5.29 -42.93 18.97
CA ILE A 612 4.74 -41.78 19.72
C ILE A 612 4.84 -42.02 21.23
N VAL A 613 4.60 -43.26 21.69
CA VAL A 613 4.76 -43.66 23.10
C VAL A 613 6.21 -43.58 23.56
N ARG A 614 7.18 -43.85 22.67
CA ARG A 614 8.61 -43.82 22.98
C ARG A 614 9.20 -42.41 23.00
N ASN A 615 8.52 -41.43 22.40
CA ASN A 615 8.98 -40.04 22.30
C ASN A 615 8.01 -39.09 23.02
N GLN A 616 8.23 -38.90 24.33
CA GLN A 616 7.38 -38.07 25.20
C GLN A 616 7.21 -36.64 24.68
N ASP A 617 8.22 -36.08 24.01
CA ASP A 617 8.19 -34.71 23.48
C ASP A 617 7.22 -34.56 22.30
N ASP A 618 7.08 -35.57 21.44
CA ASP A 618 6.12 -35.55 20.32
C ASP A 618 4.67 -35.61 20.83
N LEU A 619 4.42 -36.49 21.82
CA LEU A 619 3.11 -36.61 22.47
C LEU A 619 2.70 -35.30 23.14
N LEU A 620 3.63 -34.67 23.87
CA LEU A 620 3.37 -33.41 24.56
C LEU A 620 3.15 -32.26 23.57
N THR A 621 3.90 -32.23 22.46
CA THR A 621 3.76 -31.25 21.38
C THR A 621 2.38 -31.34 20.71
N ARG A 622 1.96 -32.55 20.32
CA ARG A 622 0.62 -32.78 19.72
C ARG A 622 -0.51 -32.43 20.68
N THR A 623 -0.38 -32.84 21.94
CA THR A 623 -1.37 -32.54 22.97
C THR A 623 -1.47 -31.04 23.20
N THR A 624 -0.34 -30.33 23.20
CA THR A 624 -0.30 -28.88 23.34
C THR A 624 -0.96 -28.17 22.15
N ARG A 625 -0.75 -28.63 20.92
CA ARG A 625 -1.43 -28.09 19.73
C ARG A 625 -2.95 -28.20 19.82
N CYS A 626 -3.46 -29.39 20.12
CA CYS A 626 -4.90 -29.60 20.30
C CYS A 626 -5.42 -28.75 21.46
N ARG A 627 -4.67 -28.63 22.56
CA ARG A 627 -5.03 -27.79 23.70
C ARG A 627 -5.14 -26.31 23.31
N VAL A 628 -4.19 -25.78 22.54
CA VAL A 628 -4.21 -24.39 22.05
C VAL A 628 -5.44 -24.15 21.16
N ALA A 629 -5.67 -25.02 20.15
CA ALA A 629 -6.83 -24.93 19.26
C ALA A 629 -8.16 -24.95 20.03
N LEU A 630 -8.33 -25.94 20.89
CA LEU A 630 -9.56 -26.16 21.64
C LEU A 630 -9.79 -25.08 22.70
N SER A 631 -8.72 -24.59 23.33
CA SER A 631 -8.82 -23.48 24.27
C SER A 631 -9.29 -22.22 23.57
N ALA A 632 -8.72 -21.90 22.40
CA ALA A 632 -9.13 -20.73 21.63
C ALA A 632 -10.59 -20.83 21.16
N ALA A 633 -11.00 -21.97 20.61
CA ALA A 633 -12.38 -22.21 20.22
C ALA A 633 -13.34 -22.07 21.41
N LYS A 634 -12.97 -22.64 22.56
CA LYS A 634 -13.77 -22.53 23.79
C LYS A 634 -13.89 -21.07 24.25
N THR A 635 -12.79 -20.34 24.31
CA THR A 635 -12.77 -18.92 24.73
C THR A 635 -13.61 -18.06 23.79
N ALA A 636 -13.48 -18.25 22.47
CA ALA A 636 -14.29 -17.54 21.48
C ALA A 636 -15.79 -17.77 21.70
N VAL A 637 -16.21 -19.04 21.87
CA VAL A 637 -17.61 -19.39 22.14
C VAL A 637 -18.09 -18.83 23.47
N GLU A 638 -17.30 -18.96 24.55
CA GLU A 638 -17.68 -18.45 25.86
C GLU A 638 -17.82 -16.92 25.88
N THR A 639 -17.05 -16.23 25.04
CA THR A 639 -17.14 -14.79 24.87
C THR A 639 -18.38 -14.38 24.08
N LEU A 640 -18.61 -14.98 22.91
CA LEU A 640 -19.65 -14.52 21.97
C LEU A 640 -21.06 -15.05 22.27
N ARG A 641 -21.18 -16.20 22.95
CA ARG A 641 -22.50 -16.83 23.17
C ARG A 641 -23.49 -15.89 23.87
N GLY A 642 -23.05 -15.16 24.88
CA GLY A 642 -23.91 -14.19 25.58
C GLY A 642 -24.37 -13.06 24.67
N ASP A 643 -23.53 -12.63 23.73
CA ASP A 643 -23.86 -11.58 22.76
C ASP A 643 -24.92 -12.08 21.75
N TYR A 644 -24.80 -13.34 21.30
CA TYR A 644 -25.81 -13.99 20.45
C TYR A 644 -27.15 -14.14 21.19
N GLU A 645 -27.12 -14.64 22.42
CA GLU A 645 -28.33 -14.81 23.25
C GLU A 645 -29.02 -13.46 23.49
N THR A 646 -28.25 -12.42 23.81
CA THR A 646 -28.76 -11.04 24.02
C THR A 646 -29.37 -10.47 22.74
N SER A 647 -28.67 -10.57 21.61
CA SER A 647 -29.13 -10.03 20.33
C SER A 647 -30.37 -10.75 19.83
N LEU A 648 -30.44 -12.07 20.01
CA LEU A 648 -31.62 -12.87 19.72
C LEU A 648 -32.82 -12.44 20.58
N GLY A 649 -32.60 -12.21 21.88
CA GLY A 649 -33.62 -11.68 22.79
C GLY A 649 -34.15 -10.32 22.33
N LEU A 650 -33.26 -9.37 22.04
CA LEU A 650 -33.62 -8.05 21.54
C LEU A 650 -34.40 -8.10 20.22
N LEU A 651 -34.02 -8.97 19.28
CA LEU A 651 -34.74 -9.14 18.02
C LEU A 651 -36.12 -9.80 18.20
N LYS A 652 -36.26 -10.71 19.16
CA LYS A 652 -37.56 -11.29 19.52
C LYS A 652 -38.47 -10.26 20.17
N ASP A 653 -37.94 -9.46 21.09
CA ASP A 653 -38.64 -8.35 21.73
C ASP A 653 -39.05 -7.27 20.73
N TYR A 654 -38.15 -6.95 19.80
CA TYR A 654 -38.40 -6.03 18.70
C TYR A 654 -39.61 -6.49 17.86
N ARG A 655 -39.71 -7.77 17.52
CA ARG A 655 -40.88 -8.31 16.80
C ARG A 655 -42.18 -8.21 17.59
N ALA A 656 -42.12 -8.13 18.91
CA ALA A 656 -43.29 -8.04 19.78
C ALA A 656 -43.71 -6.59 20.06
N ARG A 657 -42.74 -5.67 20.24
CA ARG A 657 -42.97 -4.30 20.71
C ARG A 657 -42.61 -3.21 19.69
N GLY A 658 -42.08 -3.56 18.52
CA GLY A 658 -41.64 -2.60 17.52
C GLY A 658 -40.40 -1.81 17.98
N VAL A 659 -40.25 -0.58 17.44
CA VAL A 659 -39.02 0.23 17.57
C VAL A 659 -38.65 0.54 19.02
N GLU A 660 -39.64 0.67 19.89
CA GLU A 660 -39.47 1.06 21.29
C GLU A 660 -38.56 0.10 22.07
N ALA A 661 -38.50 -1.18 21.67
CA ALA A 661 -37.62 -2.17 22.30
C ALA A 661 -36.12 -1.87 22.16
N LEU A 662 -35.75 -1.00 21.22
CA LEU A 662 -34.36 -0.65 20.89
C LEU A 662 -34.05 0.82 21.17
N ALA A 663 -34.90 1.52 21.92
CA ALA A 663 -34.72 2.95 22.20
C ALA A 663 -33.38 3.22 22.92
N PRO A 664 -32.68 4.32 22.57
CA PRO A 664 -31.45 4.72 23.23
C PRO A 664 -31.71 5.10 24.70
N PRO A 665 -30.74 4.89 25.60
CA PRO A 665 -30.85 5.34 26.99
C PRO A 665 -30.98 6.87 27.09
N ASN A 666 -31.51 7.35 28.22
CA ASN A 666 -31.47 8.78 28.57
C ASN A 666 -30.02 9.21 28.76
N GLN A 667 -29.66 10.35 28.16
CA GLN A 667 -28.30 10.89 28.27
C GLN A 667 -28.10 11.56 29.64
N ALA A 668 -26.84 11.60 30.06
CA ALA A 668 -26.45 12.35 31.25
C ALA A 668 -26.64 13.86 31.01
N PRO A 669 -27.02 14.64 32.05
CA PRO A 669 -27.10 16.10 31.97
C PRO A 669 -25.76 16.69 31.51
N VAL A 670 -25.83 17.79 30.75
CA VAL A 670 -24.63 18.51 30.29
C VAL A 670 -23.96 19.25 31.46
N ASP A 671 -22.66 19.05 31.64
CA ASP A 671 -21.83 19.80 32.60
C ASP A 671 -21.10 20.95 31.90
N LEU A 672 -21.33 22.19 32.37
CA LEU A 672 -20.74 23.42 31.83
C LEU A 672 -19.68 24.04 32.77
N SER A 673 -19.24 23.32 33.81
CA SER A 673 -18.31 23.85 34.82
C SER A 673 -16.94 24.26 34.23
N ASP A 674 -16.43 23.52 33.25
CA ASP A 674 -15.15 23.80 32.58
C ASP A 674 -15.25 24.84 31.44
N ALA A 675 -16.45 25.37 31.14
CA ALA A 675 -16.68 26.22 29.98
C ALA A 675 -15.78 27.47 29.94
N GLU A 676 -15.59 28.15 31.07
CA GLU A 676 -14.75 29.34 31.15
C GLU A 676 -13.27 29.03 30.91
N LYS A 677 -12.78 27.93 31.47
CA LYS A 677 -11.41 27.45 31.26
C LYS A 677 -11.13 27.11 29.80
N TYR A 678 -12.11 26.55 29.09
CA TYR A 678 -12.01 26.34 27.64
C TYR A 678 -11.94 27.67 26.89
N LEU A 679 -12.82 28.63 27.21
CA LEU A 679 -12.85 29.95 26.57
C LEU A 679 -11.59 30.79 26.84
N GLU A 680 -11.01 30.74 28.03
CA GLU A 680 -9.74 31.41 28.36
C GLU A 680 -8.55 30.87 27.55
N ARG A 681 -8.62 29.57 27.22
CA ARG A 681 -7.69 28.93 26.27
C ARG A 681 -8.10 29.16 24.82
N GLY A 682 -9.14 29.95 24.56
CA GLY A 682 -9.65 30.20 23.22
C GLY A 682 -10.34 29.00 22.56
N ASN A 683 -10.67 27.94 23.30
CA ASN A 683 -11.49 26.84 22.82
C ASN A 683 -12.97 27.18 22.99
N PHE A 684 -13.60 27.69 21.94
CA PHE A 684 -15.04 27.96 21.94
C PHE A 684 -15.88 26.76 21.48
N ALA A 685 -15.28 25.73 20.89
CA ALA A 685 -16.02 24.62 20.28
C ALA A 685 -16.78 23.76 21.30
N HIS A 686 -16.13 23.37 22.40
CA HIS A 686 -16.79 22.60 23.46
C HIS A 686 -17.87 23.43 24.17
N PRO A 687 -17.55 24.62 24.72
CA PRO A 687 -18.55 25.44 25.40
C PRO A 687 -19.77 25.77 24.53
N LEU A 688 -19.57 26.06 23.25
CA LEU A 688 -20.65 26.38 22.32
C LEU A 688 -21.62 25.21 22.14
N LEU A 689 -21.11 24.02 21.85
CA LEU A 689 -21.94 22.86 21.54
C LEU A 689 -22.60 22.28 22.79
N ASP A 690 -21.88 22.25 23.90
CA ASP A 690 -22.40 21.77 25.17
C ASP A 690 -23.50 22.73 25.67
N ALA A 691 -23.30 24.06 25.58
CA ALA A 691 -24.34 25.03 25.93
C ALA A 691 -25.58 24.95 25.02
N GLN A 692 -25.40 24.76 23.71
CA GLN A 692 -26.53 24.52 22.80
C GLN A 692 -27.31 23.26 23.18
N ARG A 693 -26.62 22.20 23.60
CA ARG A 693 -27.25 20.96 24.06
C ARG A 693 -28.00 21.18 25.37
N ALA A 694 -27.39 21.83 26.35
CA ALA A 694 -28.02 22.17 27.62
C ALA A 694 -29.31 22.99 27.41
N LEU A 695 -29.30 23.97 26.50
CA LEU A 695 -30.48 24.77 26.17
C LEU A 695 -31.58 23.99 25.43
N ARG A 696 -31.24 22.92 24.69
CA ARG A 696 -32.25 22.01 24.12
C ARG A 696 -32.92 21.17 25.21
N GLU A 697 -32.16 20.76 26.22
CA GLU A 697 -32.67 20.00 27.37
C GLU A 697 -33.46 20.90 28.35
N ASN A 698 -33.01 22.14 28.55
CA ASN A 698 -33.63 23.16 29.40
C ASN A 698 -33.49 24.56 28.77
N PRO A 699 -34.53 25.06 28.06
CA PRO A 699 -34.50 26.38 27.42
C PRO A 699 -34.32 27.58 28.36
N GLU A 700 -34.57 27.41 29.67
CA GLU A 700 -34.46 28.48 30.68
C GLU A 700 -33.10 28.49 31.42
N ASP A 701 -32.14 27.65 31.02
CA ASP A 701 -30.81 27.58 31.64
C ASP A 701 -30.00 28.87 31.37
N GLN A 702 -29.95 29.75 32.37
CA GLN A 702 -29.23 31.02 32.31
C GLN A 702 -27.72 30.82 32.10
N ARG A 703 -27.12 29.83 32.75
CA ARG A 703 -25.68 29.57 32.63
C ARG A 703 -25.35 29.09 31.22
N ALA A 704 -26.17 28.21 30.66
CA ALA A 704 -26.01 27.77 29.28
C ALA A 704 -26.18 28.93 28.29
N ALA A 705 -27.14 29.82 28.50
CA ALA A 705 -27.32 31.02 27.66
C ALA A 705 -26.09 31.95 27.71
N GLU A 706 -25.51 32.20 28.89
CA GLU A 706 -24.29 33.00 29.05
C GLU A 706 -23.08 32.38 28.36
N VAL A 707 -22.86 31.07 28.55
CA VAL A 707 -21.76 30.34 27.93
C VAL A 707 -21.90 30.36 26.40
N LEU A 708 -23.12 30.15 25.89
CA LEU A 708 -23.41 30.21 24.46
C LEU A 708 -23.07 31.58 23.87
N ALA A 709 -23.47 32.67 24.53
CA ALA A 709 -23.18 34.02 24.07
C ALA A 709 -21.66 34.29 23.98
N LYS A 710 -20.90 33.99 25.05
CA LYS A 710 -19.44 34.18 25.07
C LYS A 710 -18.73 33.32 24.02
N ALA A 711 -19.13 32.06 23.87
CA ALA A 711 -18.55 31.15 22.91
C ALA A 711 -18.86 31.56 21.46
N THR A 712 -20.06 32.07 21.20
CA THR A 712 -20.47 32.60 19.89
C THR A 712 -19.65 33.84 19.52
N GLU A 713 -19.45 34.77 20.45
CA GLU A 713 -18.62 35.96 20.22
C GLU A 713 -17.14 35.60 19.95
N ALA A 714 -16.59 34.63 20.69
CA ALA A 714 -15.23 34.13 20.46
C ALA A 714 -15.10 33.47 19.08
N ARG A 715 -16.10 32.67 18.67
CA ARG A 715 -16.17 32.07 17.34
C ARG A 715 -16.18 33.12 16.25
N ASP A 716 -17.08 34.09 16.34
CA ASP A 716 -17.26 35.08 15.26
C ASP A 716 -16.00 35.94 15.07
N ARG A 717 -15.35 36.34 16.17
CA ARG A 717 -14.03 37.02 16.11
C ARG A 717 -12.96 36.18 15.42
N ALA A 718 -12.88 34.88 15.74
CA ALA A 718 -11.91 33.99 15.12
C ALA A 718 -12.16 33.80 13.61
N ILE A 719 -13.43 33.68 13.21
CA ILE A 719 -13.83 33.57 11.80
C ILE A 719 -13.48 34.85 11.04
N ASP A 720 -13.78 36.02 11.59
CA ASP A 720 -13.51 37.30 10.94
C ASP A 720 -12.01 37.52 10.71
N GLU A 721 -11.17 37.18 11.69
CA GLU A 721 -9.71 37.26 11.56
C GLU A 721 -9.17 36.24 10.54
N ALA A 722 -9.70 35.02 10.51
CA ALA A 722 -9.31 34.00 9.52
C ALA A 722 -9.66 34.43 8.09
N LEU A 723 -10.87 34.97 7.88
CA LEU A 723 -11.31 35.52 6.59
C LEU A 723 -10.47 36.73 6.16
N ARG A 724 -10.02 37.56 7.11
CA ARG A 724 -9.12 38.69 6.83
C ARG A 724 -7.75 38.19 6.34
N ARG A 725 -7.16 37.20 7.02
CA ARG A 725 -5.87 36.58 6.64
C ARG A 725 -5.92 35.87 5.31
N GLU A 726 -7.02 35.19 4.98
CA GLU A 726 -7.19 34.52 3.70
C GLU A 726 -7.29 35.50 2.53
N LYS A 727 -7.95 36.67 2.73
CA LYS A 727 -7.93 37.75 1.72
C LYS A 727 -6.55 38.38 1.54
N GLU A 728 -5.67 38.21 2.51
CA GLU A 728 -4.26 38.58 2.47
C GLU A 728 -3.38 37.44 1.93
N GLU A 729 -3.97 36.36 1.37
CA GLU A 729 -3.27 35.18 0.86
C GLU A 729 -2.05 35.56 0.04
N SER A 730 -0.89 35.02 0.45
CA SER A 730 0.38 35.38 -0.13
C SER A 730 0.41 34.96 -1.61
N PRO A 731 0.67 35.88 -2.55
CA PRO A 731 0.97 35.56 -3.95
C PRO A 731 2.01 34.43 -4.11
N GLU A 732 2.85 34.23 -3.09
CA GLU A 732 3.81 33.14 -2.98
C GLU A 732 3.16 31.74 -2.95
N THR A 733 2.02 31.54 -2.27
CA THR A 733 1.35 30.23 -2.19
C THR A 733 0.84 29.79 -3.56
N ILE A 734 0.15 30.70 -4.26
CA ILE A 734 -0.35 30.49 -5.63
C ILE A 734 0.82 30.20 -6.57
N LYS A 735 1.89 30.98 -6.44
CA LYS A 735 3.12 30.81 -7.20
C LYS A 735 3.75 29.43 -6.97
N LYS A 736 3.79 28.90 -5.74
CA LYS A 736 4.30 27.55 -5.41
C LYS A 736 3.46 26.45 -6.06
N ILE A 737 2.13 26.53 -5.95
CA ILE A 737 1.23 25.54 -6.57
C ILE A 737 1.46 25.51 -8.08
N ARG A 738 1.44 26.68 -8.73
CA ARG A 738 1.64 26.80 -10.17
C ARG A 738 2.99 26.24 -10.62
N TYR A 739 4.06 26.53 -9.87
CA TYR A 739 5.38 25.97 -10.15
C TYR A 739 5.36 24.43 -10.17
N ASN A 740 4.72 23.81 -9.18
CA ASN A 740 4.66 22.36 -9.11
C ASN A 740 3.84 21.74 -10.24
N GLU A 741 2.71 22.35 -10.63
CA GLU A 741 1.94 21.91 -11.80
C GLU A 741 2.81 21.91 -13.06
N LEU A 742 3.57 22.98 -13.28
CA LEU A 742 4.46 23.11 -14.44
C LEU A 742 5.55 22.05 -14.46
N ILE A 743 6.13 21.71 -13.30
CA ILE A 743 7.10 20.63 -13.17
C ILE A 743 6.48 19.28 -13.55
N GLU A 744 5.28 18.98 -13.07
CA GLU A 744 4.61 17.71 -13.38
C GLU A 744 4.22 17.61 -14.85
N GLU A 745 3.63 18.67 -15.41
CA GLU A 745 3.31 18.75 -16.82
C GLU A 745 4.56 18.50 -17.68
N ALA A 746 5.68 19.15 -17.34
CA ALA A 746 6.95 18.97 -18.03
C ALA A 746 7.48 17.53 -17.92
N GLN A 747 7.40 16.91 -16.75
CA GLN A 747 7.87 15.54 -16.55
C GLN A 747 7.04 14.53 -17.35
N ARG A 748 5.71 14.66 -17.34
CA ARG A 748 4.80 13.82 -18.12
C ARG A 748 5.06 13.97 -19.62
N LEU A 749 5.14 15.22 -20.10
CA LEU A 749 5.44 15.51 -21.50
C LEU A 749 6.79 14.94 -21.93
N GLY A 750 7.83 15.05 -21.10
CA GLY A 750 9.17 14.57 -21.41
C GLY A 750 9.35 13.05 -21.32
N ARG A 751 8.73 12.38 -20.34
CA ARG A 751 8.91 10.93 -20.13
C ARG A 751 7.91 10.08 -20.91
N ASP A 752 6.62 10.44 -20.82
CA ASP A 752 5.54 9.58 -21.27
C ASP A 752 5.21 9.88 -22.75
N GLU A 753 5.10 11.17 -23.08
CA GLU A 753 4.72 11.63 -24.42
C GLU A 753 5.94 11.91 -25.32
N LYS A 754 7.14 12.02 -24.74
CA LYS A 754 8.39 12.42 -25.41
C LYS A 754 8.28 13.73 -26.19
N ASP A 755 7.35 14.60 -25.80
CA ASP A 755 7.19 15.95 -26.34
C ASP A 755 8.07 16.93 -25.55
N PHE A 756 9.36 16.90 -25.88
CA PHE A 756 10.35 17.76 -25.24
C PHE A 756 10.15 19.24 -25.57
N ALA A 757 9.48 19.58 -26.67
CA ALA A 757 9.19 20.96 -27.05
C ALA A 757 8.08 21.57 -26.18
N ALA A 758 7.02 20.81 -25.90
CA ALA A 758 6.00 21.21 -24.95
C ALA A 758 6.55 21.24 -23.51
N ALA A 759 7.32 20.22 -23.12
CA ALA A 759 7.96 20.17 -21.79
C ALA A 759 8.86 21.40 -21.56
N LEU A 760 9.61 21.81 -22.58
CA LEU A 760 10.48 22.98 -22.54
C LEU A 760 9.72 24.26 -22.13
N LYS A 761 8.56 24.52 -22.75
CA LYS A 761 7.75 25.72 -22.44
C LYS A 761 7.33 25.75 -20.98
N LYS A 762 6.93 24.59 -20.43
CA LYS A 762 6.52 24.46 -19.03
C LYS A 762 7.68 24.69 -18.06
N LEU A 763 8.85 24.16 -18.39
CA LEU A 763 10.07 24.35 -17.60
C LEU A 763 10.56 25.81 -17.62
N GLN A 764 10.41 26.51 -18.75
CA GLN A 764 10.72 27.94 -18.84
C GLN A 764 9.79 28.78 -17.93
N GLU A 765 8.49 28.48 -17.93
CA GLU A 765 7.53 29.12 -17.01
C GLU A 765 7.88 28.81 -15.55
N ALA A 766 8.24 27.57 -15.23
CA ALA A 766 8.62 27.16 -13.87
C ALA A 766 9.88 27.89 -13.38
N VAL A 767 10.93 27.99 -14.22
CA VAL A 767 12.14 28.77 -13.90
C VAL A 767 11.84 30.27 -13.75
N GLY A 768 10.86 30.79 -14.49
CA GLY A 768 10.39 32.18 -14.32
C GLY A 768 9.73 32.43 -12.98
N LEU A 769 9.03 31.43 -12.41
CA LEU A 769 8.44 31.53 -11.08
C LEU A 769 9.53 31.42 -9.99
N TYR A 770 10.34 30.36 -10.00
CA TYR A 770 11.40 30.16 -9.00
C TYR A 770 12.76 29.94 -9.65
N PRO A 771 13.50 31.03 -9.93
CA PRO A 771 14.80 30.95 -10.58
C PRO A 771 15.85 30.20 -9.76
N GLU A 772 15.72 30.18 -8.44
CA GLU A 772 16.67 29.54 -7.52
C GLU A 772 16.52 28.02 -7.42
N ARG A 773 15.40 27.46 -7.92
CA ARG A 773 15.11 26.03 -7.84
C ARG A 773 15.90 25.24 -8.88
N ILE A 774 16.76 24.36 -8.38
CA ILE A 774 17.64 23.50 -9.19
C ILE A 774 16.82 22.54 -10.05
N GLU A 775 15.70 22.03 -9.55
CA GLU A 775 14.90 21.00 -10.21
C GLU A 775 14.34 21.46 -11.55
N ALA A 776 13.70 22.65 -11.60
CA ALA A 776 13.18 23.23 -12.84
C ALA A 776 14.31 23.52 -13.83
N ARG A 777 15.42 24.07 -13.32
CA ARG A 777 16.57 24.45 -14.15
C ARG A 777 17.28 23.23 -14.75
N TRP A 778 17.43 22.15 -13.99
CA TRP A 778 17.97 20.89 -14.49
C TRP A 778 17.05 20.23 -15.51
N GLY A 779 15.74 20.23 -15.26
CA GLY A 779 14.75 19.80 -16.24
C GLY A 779 14.85 20.61 -17.54
N LEU A 780 14.93 21.94 -17.43
CA LEU A 780 15.08 22.86 -18.55
C LEU A 780 16.33 22.56 -19.38
N ALA A 781 17.49 22.46 -18.72
CA ALA A 781 18.76 22.15 -19.38
C ALA A 781 18.70 20.81 -20.14
N THR A 782 18.08 19.80 -19.52
CA THR A 782 17.89 18.47 -20.12
C THR A 782 16.95 18.52 -21.32
N ALA A 783 15.79 19.17 -21.19
CA ALA A 783 14.83 19.33 -22.28
C ALA A 783 15.45 20.06 -23.49
N LEU A 784 16.27 21.09 -23.25
CA LEU A 784 17.02 21.82 -24.27
C LEU A 784 17.98 20.91 -25.06
N GLN A 785 18.64 19.94 -24.40
CA GLN A 785 19.47 18.95 -25.10
C GLN A 785 18.63 18.08 -26.06
N TYR A 786 17.46 17.64 -25.63
CA TYR A 786 16.58 16.77 -26.43
C TYR A 786 15.98 17.48 -27.64
N VAL A 787 15.77 18.80 -27.57
CA VAL A 787 15.34 19.61 -28.71
C VAL A 787 16.51 20.22 -29.49
N GLU A 788 17.73 19.71 -29.29
CA GLU A 788 18.98 20.12 -29.96
C GLU A 788 19.38 21.60 -29.77
N ARG A 789 18.81 22.29 -28.78
CA ARG A 789 19.16 23.66 -28.38
C ARG A 789 20.35 23.65 -27.40
N ASN A 790 21.46 23.08 -27.84
CA ASN A 790 22.62 22.76 -26.98
C ASN A 790 23.31 24.01 -26.40
N GLU A 791 23.33 25.14 -27.11
CA GLU A 791 23.90 26.40 -26.61
C GLU A 791 23.14 26.92 -25.38
N GLU A 792 21.81 26.90 -25.44
CA GLU A 792 20.95 27.29 -24.32
C GLU A 792 21.06 26.27 -23.18
N SER A 793 21.18 24.99 -23.50
CA SER A 793 21.42 23.95 -22.50
C SER A 793 22.72 24.20 -21.73
N ALA A 794 23.80 24.57 -22.41
CA ALA A 794 25.08 24.90 -21.78
C ALA A 794 24.95 26.09 -20.82
N VAL A 795 24.16 27.11 -21.18
CA VAL A 795 23.87 28.25 -20.29
C VAL A 795 23.21 27.78 -18.99
N GLU A 796 22.20 26.92 -19.09
CA GLU A 796 21.49 26.42 -17.90
C GLU A 796 22.35 25.49 -17.04
N TYR A 797 23.17 24.62 -17.64
CA TYR A 797 24.11 23.78 -16.89
C TYR A 797 25.22 24.58 -16.21
N ARG A 798 25.73 25.67 -16.82
CA ARG A 798 26.68 26.58 -16.13
C ARG A 798 26.09 27.14 -14.85
N ARG A 799 24.84 27.63 -14.92
CA ARG A 799 24.11 28.13 -13.73
C ARG A 799 23.91 27.04 -12.68
N LEU A 800 23.63 25.80 -13.08
CA LEU A 800 23.51 24.67 -12.15
C LEU A 800 24.82 24.36 -11.43
N VAL A 801 25.96 24.42 -12.13
CA VAL A 801 27.29 24.25 -11.56
C VAL A 801 27.67 25.40 -10.63
N GLU A 802 27.28 26.64 -10.95
CA GLU A 802 27.48 27.81 -10.08
C GLU A 802 26.71 27.68 -8.76
N VAL A 803 25.45 27.26 -8.83
CA VAL A 803 24.58 27.11 -7.65
C VAL A 803 24.97 25.89 -6.81
N ASN A 804 25.44 24.80 -7.45
CA ASN A 804 25.87 23.60 -6.74
C ASN A 804 27.23 23.08 -7.25
N PRO A 805 28.35 23.69 -6.81
CA PRO A 805 29.69 23.37 -7.32
C PRO A 805 30.16 21.94 -7.03
N GLU A 806 29.64 21.32 -5.97
CA GLU A 806 29.98 19.96 -5.53
C GLU A 806 29.19 18.88 -6.27
N ALA A 807 28.11 19.24 -6.97
CA ALA A 807 27.33 18.32 -7.80
C ALA A 807 28.09 17.99 -9.10
N HIS A 808 29.02 17.06 -9.01
CA HIS A 808 29.83 16.55 -10.13
C HIS A 808 28.99 16.02 -11.31
N ALA A 809 27.75 15.59 -11.07
CA ALA A 809 26.81 15.24 -12.14
C ALA A 809 26.50 16.41 -13.09
N PHE A 810 26.31 17.63 -12.57
CA PHE A 810 26.04 18.80 -13.42
C PHE A 810 27.27 19.22 -14.23
N ARG A 811 28.47 19.08 -13.67
CA ARG A 811 29.73 19.32 -14.39
C ARG A 811 29.94 18.33 -15.52
N TYR A 812 29.67 17.06 -15.27
CA TYR A 812 29.74 16.03 -16.30
C TYR A 812 28.77 16.32 -17.46
N GLU A 813 27.50 16.61 -17.15
CA GLU A 813 26.50 16.97 -18.18
C GLU A 813 26.84 18.26 -18.93
N LEU A 814 27.32 19.30 -18.22
CA LEU A 814 27.82 20.52 -18.85
C LEU A 814 28.92 20.21 -19.87
N GLY A 815 29.89 19.40 -19.46
CA GLY A 815 31.00 19.06 -20.34
C GLY A 815 30.56 18.26 -21.57
N LEU A 816 29.60 17.34 -21.43
CA LEU A 816 29.00 16.65 -22.57
C LEU A 816 28.29 17.61 -23.54
N VAL A 817 27.57 18.61 -23.02
CA VAL A 817 26.90 19.62 -23.84
C VAL A 817 27.91 20.51 -24.56
N LEU A 818 28.98 20.93 -23.88
CA LEU A 818 30.07 21.74 -24.49
C LEU A 818 30.77 21.00 -25.63
N LEU A 819 31.00 19.69 -25.48
CA LEU A 819 31.52 18.86 -26.57
C LEU A 819 30.58 18.84 -27.79
N LYS A 820 29.26 18.90 -27.58
CA LYS A 820 28.25 18.95 -28.67
C LYS A 820 28.19 20.33 -29.34
N THR A 821 28.44 21.41 -28.60
CA THR A 821 28.49 22.78 -29.16
C THR A 821 29.84 23.11 -29.79
N GLY A 822 30.84 22.23 -29.67
CA GLY A 822 32.16 22.39 -30.29
C GLY A 822 33.21 23.04 -29.37
N ASP A 823 32.86 23.38 -28.12
CA ASP A 823 33.81 23.80 -27.10
C ASP A 823 34.49 22.59 -26.46
N VAL A 824 35.46 22.04 -27.20
CA VAL A 824 36.15 20.80 -26.81
C VAL A 824 36.98 20.99 -25.54
N GLU A 825 37.70 22.10 -25.41
CA GLU A 825 38.54 22.38 -24.22
C GLU A 825 37.70 22.66 -22.97
N GLY A 826 36.61 23.43 -23.09
CA GLY A 826 35.67 23.63 -21.99
C GLY A 826 35.01 22.31 -21.56
N GLY A 827 34.61 21.48 -22.53
CA GLY A 827 34.02 20.17 -22.27
C GLY A 827 34.94 19.22 -21.50
N LEU A 828 36.21 19.15 -21.92
CA LEU A 828 37.23 18.33 -21.24
C LEU A 828 37.54 18.83 -19.82
N THR A 829 37.49 20.14 -19.60
CA THR A 829 37.76 20.76 -18.30
C THR A 829 36.69 20.35 -17.28
N GLU A 830 35.40 20.49 -17.64
CA GLU A 830 34.29 20.17 -16.74
C GLU A 830 34.15 18.66 -16.47
N ILE A 831 34.36 17.82 -17.50
CA ILE A 831 34.39 16.36 -17.33
C ILE A 831 35.55 15.95 -16.42
N GLY A 832 36.75 16.51 -16.62
CA GLY A 832 37.90 16.25 -15.75
C GLY A 832 37.64 16.64 -14.29
N ALA A 833 37.00 17.78 -14.07
CA ALA A 833 36.61 18.23 -12.73
C ALA A 833 35.57 17.30 -12.07
N ALA A 834 34.60 16.78 -12.83
CA ALA A 834 33.63 15.80 -12.34
C ALA A 834 34.31 14.47 -11.97
N MET A 835 35.19 13.96 -12.82
CA MET A 835 35.90 12.68 -12.63
C MET A 835 36.90 12.71 -11.47
N ALA A 836 37.47 13.87 -11.13
CA ALA A 836 38.35 14.01 -9.97
C ALA A 836 37.65 13.74 -8.62
N LYS A 837 36.31 13.70 -8.60
CA LYS A 837 35.49 13.53 -7.38
C LYS A 837 34.83 12.16 -7.28
N THR A 838 34.75 11.39 -8.37
CA THR A 838 34.04 10.11 -8.41
C THR A 838 34.51 9.22 -9.55
N ASP A 839 34.59 7.92 -9.29
CA ASP A 839 34.95 6.89 -10.29
C ASP A 839 33.75 6.49 -11.18
N GLN A 840 32.55 7.05 -10.93
CA GLN A 840 31.31 6.72 -11.65
C GLN A 840 31.42 6.96 -13.18
N TYR A 841 32.26 7.91 -13.59
CA TYR A 841 32.42 8.31 -14.99
C TYR A 841 33.67 7.72 -15.67
N ASP A 842 34.36 6.78 -15.03
CA ASP A 842 35.60 6.18 -15.55
C ASP A 842 35.42 5.49 -16.91
N HIS A 843 34.19 5.06 -17.21
CA HIS A 843 33.82 4.54 -18.53
C HIS A 843 34.05 5.55 -19.67
N PHE A 844 34.15 6.85 -19.37
CA PHE A 844 34.45 7.91 -20.34
C PHE A 844 35.95 8.11 -20.60
N LEU A 845 36.85 7.54 -19.76
CA LEU A 845 38.30 7.71 -19.89
C LEU A 845 38.87 7.38 -21.28
N PRO A 846 38.43 6.33 -22.01
CA PRO A 846 38.90 6.07 -23.37
C PRO A 846 38.54 7.21 -24.34
N ARG A 847 37.31 7.72 -24.24
CA ARG A 847 36.83 8.82 -25.09
C ARG A 847 37.51 10.15 -24.73
N LEU A 848 37.79 10.37 -23.44
CA LEU A 848 38.64 11.46 -22.97
C LEU A 848 40.05 11.36 -23.60
N GLY A 849 40.58 10.14 -23.67
CA GLY A 849 41.85 9.81 -24.32
C GLY A 849 41.88 10.23 -25.79
N ASP A 850 40.87 9.82 -26.55
CA ASP A 850 40.70 10.17 -27.96
C ASP A 850 40.59 11.70 -28.17
N LEU A 851 39.76 12.37 -27.36
CA LEU A 851 39.51 13.81 -27.48
C LEU A 851 40.77 14.64 -27.15
N LYS A 852 41.50 14.30 -26.08
CA LYS A 852 42.76 14.97 -25.72
C LYS A 852 43.83 14.75 -26.78
N ALA A 853 43.94 13.54 -27.31
CA ALA A 853 44.90 13.25 -28.36
C ALA A 853 44.56 13.96 -29.68
N GLY A 854 43.27 14.14 -29.99
CA GLY A 854 42.78 14.97 -31.10
C GLY A 854 43.15 16.45 -30.98
N LEU A 855 43.29 16.98 -29.76
CA LEU A 855 43.78 18.33 -29.47
C LEU A 855 45.32 18.44 -29.40
N GLY A 856 46.05 17.38 -29.75
CA GLY A 856 47.51 17.34 -29.69
C GLY A 856 48.09 17.04 -28.29
N ARG A 857 47.25 16.84 -27.27
CA ARG A 857 47.64 16.50 -25.89
C ARG A 857 47.77 14.98 -25.72
N ILE A 858 48.56 14.34 -26.60
CA ILE A 858 48.53 12.89 -26.77
C ILE A 858 49.01 12.14 -25.52
N GLU A 859 50.04 12.63 -24.83
CA GLU A 859 50.53 12.01 -23.59
C GLU A 859 49.48 12.02 -22.45
N GLU A 860 48.66 13.05 -22.36
CA GLU A 860 47.53 13.07 -21.42
C GLU A 860 46.43 12.08 -21.82
N GLY A 861 46.19 11.94 -23.12
CA GLY A 861 45.24 10.95 -23.64
C GLY A 861 45.68 9.52 -23.36
N LEU A 862 46.96 9.22 -23.53
CA LEU A 862 47.57 7.93 -23.20
C LEU A 862 47.43 7.60 -21.70
N LYS A 863 47.61 8.57 -20.81
CA LYS A 863 47.39 8.37 -19.37
C LYS A 863 45.95 7.96 -19.04
N ALA A 864 44.96 8.55 -19.70
CA ALA A 864 43.55 8.20 -19.49
C ALA A 864 43.26 6.73 -19.87
N TYR A 865 43.82 6.25 -20.98
CA TYR A 865 43.75 4.84 -21.36
C TYR A 865 44.42 3.92 -20.35
N VAL A 866 45.60 4.29 -19.83
CA VAL A 866 46.31 3.48 -18.83
C VAL A 866 45.45 3.29 -17.57
N ILE A 867 44.85 4.37 -17.06
CA ILE A 867 43.96 4.32 -15.89
C ILE A 867 42.76 3.42 -16.18
N TYR A 868 42.10 3.60 -17.32
CA TYR A 868 40.95 2.80 -17.72
C TYR A 868 41.27 1.29 -17.84
N LEU A 869 42.38 0.97 -18.50
CA LEU A 869 42.79 -0.40 -18.79
C LEU A 869 43.35 -1.14 -17.56
N ALA A 870 43.81 -0.41 -16.54
CA ALA A 870 44.15 -0.99 -15.25
C ALA A 870 42.90 -1.57 -14.56
N ALA A 871 41.77 -0.86 -14.62
CA ALA A 871 40.49 -1.32 -14.10
C ALA A 871 39.77 -2.30 -15.05
N ASN A 872 39.96 -2.16 -16.36
CA ASN A 872 39.26 -2.93 -17.40
C ASN A 872 40.24 -3.68 -18.30
N PRO A 873 41.03 -4.64 -17.77
CA PRO A 873 42.09 -5.30 -18.54
C PRO A 873 41.56 -6.16 -19.69
N ALA A 874 40.26 -6.50 -19.69
CA ALA A 874 39.60 -7.31 -20.71
C ALA A 874 38.95 -6.48 -21.85
N ASP A 875 39.07 -5.16 -21.87
CA ASP A 875 38.54 -4.36 -22.98
C ASP A 875 39.53 -4.30 -24.15
N TYR A 876 39.32 -5.18 -25.14
CA TYR A 876 40.18 -5.25 -26.32
C TYR A 876 40.09 -3.99 -27.20
N GLN A 877 38.97 -3.25 -27.19
CA GLN A 877 38.79 -2.05 -28.03
C GLN A 877 39.60 -0.90 -27.46
N ALA A 878 39.59 -0.74 -26.14
CA ALA A 878 40.42 0.24 -25.46
C ALA A 878 41.92 -0.08 -25.60
N TRP A 879 42.33 -1.36 -25.52
CA TRP A 879 43.72 -1.76 -25.79
C TRP A 879 44.16 -1.46 -27.24
N ALA A 880 43.27 -1.67 -28.21
CA ALA A 880 43.56 -1.36 -29.61
C ALA A 880 43.69 0.15 -29.85
N ALA A 881 42.73 0.95 -29.37
CA ALA A 881 42.77 2.41 -29.48
C ALA A 881 44.01 3.01 -28.78
N TYR A 882 44.36 2.50 -27.59
CA TYR A 882 45.60 2.87 -26.90
C TYR A 882 46.85 2.56 -27.72
N GLY A 883 46.90 1.38 -28.36
CA GLY A 883 47.98 1.00 -29.27
C GLY A 883 48.09 1.90 -30.50
N ASP A 884 46.96 2.30 -31.09
CA ASP A 884 46.93 3.21 -32.24
C ASP A 884 47.47 4.60 -31.89
N TRP A 885 47.12 5.13 -30.70
CA TRP A 885 47.67 6.39 -30.22
C TRP A 885 49.16 6.30 -29.88
N LEU A 886 49.63 5.19 -29.30
CA LEU A 886 51.06 4.94 -29.05
C LEU A 886 51.87 4.90 -30.34
N LYS A 887 51.31 4.30 -31.41
CA LYS A 887 51.94 4.29 -32.73
C LYS A 887 52.07 5.70 -33.30
N LYS A 888 51.06 6.55 -33.14
CA LYS A 888 51.08 7.95 -33.59
C LYS A 888 52.16 8.80 -32.92
N VAL A 889 52.55 8.49 -31.68
CA VAL A 889 53.65 9.19 -30.96
C VAL A 889 55.02 8.51 -31.09
N GLY A 890 55.15 7.53 -31.99
CA GLY A 890 56.42 6.84 -32.24
C GLY A 890 56.83 5.82 -31.17
N ARG A 891 55.92 5.45 -30.25
CA ARG A 891 56.17 4.42 -29.22
C ARG A 891 55.81 3.02 -29.74
N GLU A 892 56.49 2.60 -30.80
CA GLU A 892 56.13 1.40 -31.57
C GLU A 892 56.19 0.10 -30.75
N ASN A 893 57.17 -0.04 -29.85
CA ASN A 893 57.29 -1.21 -28.97
C ASN A 893 56.10 -1.35 -28.03
N ASP A 894 55.67 -0.22 -27.43
CA ASP A 894 54.52 -0.17 -26.52
C ASP A 894 53.20 -0.39 -27.29
N ALA A 895 53.08 0.20 -28.48
CA ALA A 895 51.95 0.00 -29.38
C ALA A 895 51.79 -1.48 -29.74
N GLY A 896 52.89 -2.15 -30.09
CA GLY A 896 52.93 -3.59 -30.36
C GLY A 896 52.52 -4.42 -29.14
N ALA A 897 52.91 -4.02 -27.93
CA ALA A 897 52.51 -4.69 -26.69
C ALA A 897 51.01 -4.54 -26.41
N ALA A 898 50.46 -3.33 -26.57
CA ALA A 898 49.03 -3.06 -26.42
C ALA A 898 48.18 -3.86 -27.44
N MET A 899 48.62 -3.90 -28.70
CA MET A 899 47.96 -4.67 -29.78
C MET A 899 47.98 -6.18 -29.52
N ARG A 900 49.07 -6.73 -28.94
CA ARG A 900 49.12 -8.13 -28.51
C ARG A 900 48.12 -8.43 -27.40
N LYS A 901 47.96 -7.51 -26.42
CA LYS A 901 46.94 -7.65 -25.36
C LYS A 901 45.52 -7.63 -25.93
N ALA A 902 45.21 -6.68 -26.84
CA ALA A 902 43.92 -6.64 -27.52
C ALA A 902 43.61 -7.97 -28.26
N ARG A 903 44.58 -8.52 -28.98
CA ARG A 903 44.43 -9.76 -29.75
C ARG A 903 44.32 -11.01 -28.89
N ALA A 904 45.00 -11.05 -27.74
CA ALA A 904 44.87 -12.14 -26.77
C ALA A 904 43.44 -12.23 -26.21
N ILE A 905 42.76 -11.09 -26.08
CA ILE A 905 41.37 -11.01 -25.63
C ILE A 905 40.40 -11.32 -26.78
N LYS A 906 40.62 -10.74 -27.98
CA LYS A 906 39.80 -10.98 -29.17
C LYS A 906 40.67 -11.26 -30.41
N PRO A 907 40.77 -12.52 -30.86
CA PRO A 907 41.67 -12.92 -31.96
C PRO A 907 41.34 -12.32 -33.34
N THR A 908 40.13 -11.77 -33.53
CA THR A 908 39.66 -11.21 -34.81
C THR A 908 40.03 -9.75 -35.06
N VAL A 909 40.80 -9.11 -34.16
CA VAL A 909 41.31 -7.74 -34.36
C VAL A 909 42.32 -7.75 -35.51
N ASN A 910 41.99 -7.04 -36.59
CA ASN A 910 42.77 -7.04 -37.83
C ASN A 910 43.96 -6.08 -37.72
N LEU A 911 45.17 -6.61 -37.59
CA LEU A 911 46.40 -5.84 -37.56
C LEU A 911 46.74 -5.40 -38.98
N LYS A 912 46.43 -4.15 -39.37
CA LYS A 912 47.15 -3.56 -40.51
C LYS A 912 48.58 -3.25 -40.06
N ALA A 913 49.45 -4.18 -40.41
CA ALA A 913 50.91 -4.19 -40.36
C ALA A 913 51.58 -3.02 -39.62
N VAL A 914 52.15 -3.33 -38.45
CA VAL A 914 53.43 -2.76 -38.04
C VAL A 914 54.46 -3.81 -38.47
N SER A 915 55.14 -3.54 -39.58
CA SER A 915 56.40 -4.20 -39.95
C SER A 915 57.51 -3.21 -39.75
#